data_AF-C1EBM5-F1
#
_entry.id   AF-C1EBM5-F1
#
_cell.length_a   1.000
_cell.length_b   1.000
_cell.length_c   1.000
_cell.angle_alpha   90.00
_cell.angle_beta   90.00
_cell.angle_gamma   90.00
#
_symmetry.space_group_name_H-M   'P 1'
#
loop_
_entity.id
_entity.type
_entity.pdbx_description
1 polymer ?
#
loop_
_entity_poly.entity_id
_entity_poly.type
_entity_poly.pdbx_seq_one_letter_code
_entity_poly.pdbx_strand_id
1 'polypeptide(L)'
;MKKLGIGKFENQVRARTGGHVATLDPRSRTLSGGHPRGIPASRLTPPPSLAAPRPRQDDHDDDDDDAPGTAPAPENAGAGITKDAWCPPDGWIEAPPQGAIVRDVFVPSKAPLSDTWHADGRVPDDRRYGPNEALAMAKTASGGRDVELVVDLTNSSRYYDPKAFDARGCSYVKIACVGKDAPPDAVAVQQFVYEVGKFLSERAARGGKGLVLVHCTHGFNRTGAMLVHFAQRTAAWPKLNENLKAFAAARPPGIYKPEYVKELFDEYLERRFSTTLDPPVPEWKRGVSLAPRPGSGATDELASSRSKTTADGNLDGTPMRHDDVLGTAVYEGQAREIRNVVCYLCGVDGARFPGSQPVSLARDNMDTISRHEYHVTWKADGTRYMVLLMRDGTYLIDRKFEIRRVTMRFPAPLKTHGVSVHNATLLDGEMVVDDIAPGRQRRRFLAYDCVALHGERLGERAFVDRLAAVQRHVVDPRNVFLTEAGKSRAYDFTKEPFSVRVKDFTPLAGTENFIRSFIPKLCHECDGLIFQPSRSRYESGTMDTLLKWKFTHLNSVDFRLKLSLRDGRAILYFAMRDAEDIDTAGGFDPDVAPDGTKLADLDGKIVECTWDKRGGVAKAGAWKYLRVRTDKDAPNFVTVYRHTLASILDDITDAEIISYVGGVLAKGAGGNRAPREGARRSSGGDTAVGGGDTAGGYESTAPAAHVSGAERQQPVIDDI
;
A
#
# COMPACT_ATOMS: atom_id res chain seq x y z
N MET A 1 8.65 7.86 12.71
CA MET A 1 9.04 9.10 11.97
C MET A 1 10.55 9.30 11.80
N LYS A 2 11.35 9.53 12.87
CA LYS A 2 12.83 9.64 12.73
C LYS A 2 13.47 8.38 12.13
N LYS A 3 12.94 7.20 12.47
CA LYS A 3 13.42 5.87 12.00
C LYS A 3 13.21 5.60 10.50
N LEU A 4 12.26 6.30 9.86
CA LEU A 4 11.98 6.19 8.42
C LEU A 4 12.50 7.40 7.62
N GLY A 5 13.38 8.21 8.22
CA GLY A 5 13.98 9.36 7.55
C GLY A 5 13.03 10.53 7.26
N ILE A 6 11.85 10.58 7.89
CA ILE A 6 10.82 11.60 7.65
C ILE A 6 11.18 12.94 8.34
N GLY A 7 11.94 12.91 9.44
CA GLY A 7 12.19 14.08 10.29
C GLY A 7 13.31 15.05 9.87
N LYS A 8 13.82 15.03 8.63
CA LYS A 8 14.90 15.93 8.18
C LYS A 8 14.47 17.03 7.20
N PHE A 9 13.20 17.05 6.76
CA PHE A 9 12.77 18.00 5.72
C PHE A 9 12.35 19.38 6.23
N GLU A 10 11.98 19.53 7.51
CA GLU A 10 11.64 20.86 8.08
C GLU A 10 12.81 21.87 7.99
N ASN A 11 14.06 21.40 8.08
CA ASN A 11 15.24 22.27 8.08
C ASN A 11 15.84 22.53 6.69
N GLN A 12 15.49 21.77 5.66
CA GLN A 12 16.03 21.97 4.30
C GLN A 12 15.17 22.91 3.44
N VAL A 13 13.89 23.06 3.74
CA VAL A 13 12.98 23.97 3.01
C VAL A 13 13.08 25.41 3.54
N ARG A 14 13.33 25.61 4.84
CA ARG A 14 13.56 26.95 5.41
C ARG A 14 14.86 27.63 4.98
N ALA A 15 15.85 26.88 4.49
CA ALA A 15 17.16 27.42 4.14
C ALA A 15 17.24 28.08 2.74
N ARG A 16 16.15 28.12 1.96
CA ARG A 16 16.18 28.64 0.57
C ARG A 16 15.20 29.77 0.25
N THR A 17 14.50 30.31 1.25
CA THR A 17 13.68 31.53 1.10
C THR A 17 14.17 32.61 2.07
N GLY A 18 15.42 33.05 1.89
CA GLY A 18 15.97 34.21 2.58
C GLY A 18 15.65 35.51 1.82
N GLY A 19 14.47 36.07 2.07
CA GLY A 19 14.13 37.46 1.73
C GLY A 19 14.27 38.35 2.97
N HIS A 20 14.92 39.50 2.80
CA HIS A 20 15.21 40.49 3.84
C HIS A 20 14.07 40.78 4.82
N VAL A 21 14.37 40.72 6.11
CA VAL A 21 13.62 41.44 7.14
C VAL A 21 14.61 42.21 8.01
N ALA A 22 14.36 43.51 8.10
CA ALA A 22 15.15 44.49 8.83
C ALA A 22 15.21 44.18 10.33
N THR A 23 16.38 44.44 10.91
CA THR A 23 16.68 44.37 12.33
C THR A 23 15.91 45.43 13.11
N LEU A 24 15.10 45.02 14.07
CA LEU A 24 14.66 45.84 15.20
C LEU A 24 15.00 45.13 16.51
N ASP A 25 15.89 45.79 17.25
CA ASP A 25 16.27 45.53 18.65
C ASP A 25 15.04 45.69 19.57
N PRO A 26 14.94 44.90 20.65
CA PRO A 26 14.73 45.59 21.92
C PRO A 26 15.51 44.99 23.10
N ARG A 27 16.37 45.84 23.66
CA ARG A 27 16.82 45.78 25.06
C ARG A 27 15.70 46.15 26.04
N SER A 28 15.67 45.35 27.11
CA SER A 28 15.28 45.67 28.50
C SER A 28 13.99 46.44 28.76
N ARG A 29 13.06 45.78 29.45
CA ARG A 29 12.43 46.32 30.67
C ARG A 29 11.83 45.20 31.51
N THR A 30 12.43 45.02 32.68
CA THR A 30 11.91 44.40 33.88
C THR A 30 10.68 45.14 34.38
N LEU A 31 9.63 44.44 34.80
CA LEU A 31 8.70 44.93 35.83
C LEU A 31 8.11 43.77 36.64
N SER A 32 8.04 44.04 37.92
CA SER A 32 7.70 43.26 39.11
C SER A 32 6.23 42.91 39.30
N GLY A 33 5.98 41.91 40.13
CA GLY A 33 4.73 41.70 40.88
C GLY A 33 4.41 40.20 40.95
N GLY A 34 4.23 39.54 42.09
CA GLY A 34 3.94 39.95 43.45
C GLY A 34 3.09 38.81 44.04
N HIS A 35 3.60 38.13 45.06
CA HIS A 35 2.83 37.13 45.83
C HIS A 35 1.67 37.78 46.58
N PRO A 36 0.62 37.00 46.88
CA PRO A 36 0.25 36.89 48.29
C PRO A 36 -0.08 35.47 48.76
N ARG A 37 -0.01 35.33 50.09
CA ARG A 37 -0.11 34.14 50.95
C ARG A 37 -1.56 33.66 51.15
N GLY A 38 -1.77 32.34 51.16
CA GLY A 38 -2.25 31.55 52.32
C GLY A 38 -3.74 31.47 52.74
N ILE A 39 -4.28 30.22 52.65
CA ILE A 39 -5.12 29.46 53.63
C ILE A 39 -6.65 29.79 53.70
N PRO A 40 -7.62 28.86 53.99
CA PRO A 40 -7.55 27.44 54.44
C PRO A 40 -8.39 26.38 53.69
N ALA A 41 -8.20 25.14 54.15
CA ALA A 41 -8.81 23.87 53.80
C ALA A 41 -10.35 23.77 53.84
N SER A 42 -10.88 22.85 53.02
CA SER A 42 -12.04 22.03 53.38
C SER A 42 -11.88 20.61 52.84
N ARG A 43 -12.01 19.64 53.75
CA ARG A 43 -12.21 18.21 53.46
C ARG A 43 -13.59 18.03 52.85
N LEU A 44 -13.72 17.21 51.81
CA LEU A 44 -14.91 16.38 51.59
C LEU A 44 -14.53 15.14 50.77
N THR A 45 -14.85 13.99 51.34
CA THR A 45 -14.73 12.61 50.87
C THR A 45 -15.58 12.31 49.63
N PRO A 46 -15.15 11.40 48.74
CA PRO A 46 -16.04 10.69 47.83
C PRO A 46 -16.50 9.32 48.38
N PRO A 47 -17.69 8.82 47.95
CA PRO A 47 -18.42 7.67 48.51
C PRO A 47 -18.02 6.31 47.86
N PRO A 48 -18.59 5.17 48.29
CA PRO A 48 -17.96 3.84 48.20
C PRO A 48 -18.14 3.17 46.84
N SER A 49 -17.10 2.52 46.32
CA SER A 49 -17.23 1.64 45.15
C SER A 49 -17.70 0.26 45.58
N LEU A 50 -18.87 -0.11 45.08
CA LEU A 50 -19.55 -1.39 45.19
C LEU A 50 -18.64 -2.57 44.80
N ALA A 51 -18.82 -3.65 45.56
CA ALA A 51 -18.16 -4.93 45.43
C ALA A 51 -18.36 -5.57 44.05
N ALA A 52 -17.28 -6.10 43.49
CA ALA A 52 -17.32 -7.07 42.40
C ALA A 52 -17.90 -8.40 42.91
N PRO A 53 -18.72 -9.10 42.10
CA PRO A 53 -19.36 -10.34 42.51
C PRO A 53 -18.35 -11.49 42.61
N ARG A 54 -18.49 -12.30 43.66
CA ARG A 54 -17.84 -13.60 43.80
C ARG A 54 -18.48 -14.58 42.80
N PRO A 55 -17.72 -15.44 42.12
CA PRO A 55 -18.30 -16.58 41.43
C PRO A 55 -18.75 -17.65 42.45
N ARG A 56 -20.00 -18.11 42.31
CA ARG A 56 -20.51 -19.39 42.86
C ARG A 56 -19.81 -20.50 42.07
N GLN A 57 -19.07 -21.43 42.71
CA GLN A 57 -19.55 -22.70 43.25
C GLN A 57 -20.52 -23.41 42.29
N ASP A 58 -19.93 -24.20 41.38
CA ASP A 58 -20.58 -25.37 40.79
C ASP A 58 -19.92 -26.61 41.42
N ASP A 59 -20.77 -27.41 42.05
CA ASP A 59 -20.47 -28.73 42.61
C ASP A 59 -20.41 -29.76 41.46
N HIS A 60 -19.26 -30.43 41.37
CA HIS A 60 -19.05 -31.89 41.33
C HIS A 60 -19.86 -32.83 40.40
N ASP A 61 -19.06 -33.64 39.70
CA ASP A 61 -19.24 -35.02 39.19
C ASP A 61 -19.89 -35.16 37.79
N ASP A 62 -19.38 -35.90 36.80
CA ASP A 62 -18.24 -36.81 36.60
C ASP A 62 -18.00 -36.91 35.08
N ASP A 63 -16.74 -36.99 34.63
CA ASP A 63 -16.25 -37.90 33.57
C ASP A 63 -14.80 -37.52 33.18
N ASP A 64 -13.87 -38.36 33.64
CA ASP A 64 -12.44 -38.36 33.40
C ASP A 64 -12.11 -38.66 31.91
N ASP A 65 -11.40 -37.74 31.23
CA ASP A 65 -10.35 -38.07 30.25
C ASP A 65 -9.70 -36.78 29.70
N ASP A 66 -8.60 -36.33 30.30
CA ASP A 66 -7.62 -35.47 29.61
C ASP A 66 -6.21 -35.70 30.20
N ALA A 67 -5.45 -36.56 29.53
CA ALA A 67 -4.07 -36.90 29.88
C ALA A 67 -3.07 -35.83 29.38
N PRO A 68 -1.97 -35.58 30.11
CA PRO A 68 -0.89 -34.70 29.67
C PRO A 68 0.12 -35.45 28.80
N GLY A 69 0.61 -34.79 27.75
CA GLY A 69 1.86 -35.17 27.08
C GLY A 69 1.69 -35.75 25.68
N THR A 70 1.74 -34.89 24.66
CA THR A 70 2.09 -35.34 23.32
C THR A 70 3.57 -35.70 23.28
N ALA A 71 3.81 -36.99 23.45
CA ALA A 71 5.04 -37.70 23.11
C ALA A 71 5.47 -37.40 21.65
N PRO A 72 6.77 -37.53 21.31
CA PRO A 72 7.26 -37.33 19.96
C PRO A 72 6.66 -38.39 19.01
N ALA A 73 6.23 -37.95 17.83
CA ALA A 73 5.73 -38.80 16.76
C ALA A 73 6.77 -39.85 16.30
N PRO A 74 6.33 -41.03 15.83
CA PRO A 74 7.16 -42.23 15.76
C PRO A 74 8.24 -42.17 14.67
N GLU A 75 9.35 -42.84 14.96
CA GLU A 75 10.43 -43.14 14.03
C GLU A 75 9.89 -43.85 12.78
N ASN A 76 9.94 -43.16 11.65
CA ASN A 76 9.82 -43.81 10.35
C ASN A 76 11.15 -44.52 10.05
N ALA A 77 11.29 -45.73 10.59
CA ALA A 77 12.37 -46.65 10.30
C ALA A 77 12.23 -47.15 8.86
N GLY A 78 13.05 -46.62 7.94
CA GLY A 78 13.04 -47.10 6.56
C GLY A 78 13.73 -46.21 5.52
N ALA A 79 14.82 -45.50 5.86
CA ALA A 79 15.70 -44.93 4.84
C ALA A 79 17.14 -44.89 5.39
N GLY A 80 18.07 -45.54 4.68
CA GLY A 80 19.44 -45.83 5.13
C GLY A 80 20.15 -44.65 5.80
N ILE A 81 20.41 -44.80 7.10
CA ILE A 81 21.34 -43.98 7.86
C ILE A 81 22.74 -44.24 7.33
N THR A 82 23.36 -43.26 6.66
CA THR A 82 24.81 -43.25 6.43
C THR A 82 25.41 -41.87 6.69
N LYS A 83 26.41 -41.85 7.59
CA LYS A 83 27.52 -40.90 7.82
C LYS A 83 27.24 -39.55 8.50
N ASP A 84 27.65 -39.48 9.78
CA ASP A 84 28.03 -38.33 10.61
C ASP A 84 27.13 -37.07 10.63
N ALA A 85 26.41 -36.87 11.74
CA ALA A 85 25.56 -35.68 11.99
C ALA A 85 26.32 -34.34 12.05
N TRP A 86 27.65 -34.36 12.10
CA TRP A 86 28.54 -33.21 12.30
C TRP A 86 29.60 -33.06 11.19
N CYS A 87 29.24 -33.36 9.93
CA CYS A 87 30.10 -33.06 8.78
C CYS A 87 29.77 -31.68 8.18
N PRO A 88 30.76 -30.80 7.94
CA PRO A 88 30.52 -29.50 7.29
C PRO A 88 29.75 -29.66 5.96
N PRO A 89 28.89 -28.70 5.59
CA PRO A 89 28.15 -28.78 4.33
C PRO A 89 29.07 -28.92 3.12
N ASP A 90 28.66 -29.68 2.11
CA ASP A 90 29.47 -29.92 0.91
C ASP A 90 29.99 -28.61 0.27
N GLY A 91 31.31 -28.55 0.06
CA GLY A 91 32.01 -27.39 -0.50
C GLY A 91 32.22 -26.24 0.50
N TRP A 92 31.89 -26.40 1.78
CA TRP A 92 32.07 -25.35 2.79
C TRP A 92 33.55 -25.13 3.16
N ILE A 93 34.35 -26.20 3.21
CA ILE A 93 35.78 -26.14 3.60
C ILE A 93 36.57 -25.37 2.53
N GLU A 94 36.29 -25.67 1.27
CA GLU A 94 36.97 -25.11 0.11
C GLU A 94 36.49 -23.69 -0.22
N ALA A 95 35.24 -23.36 0.14
CA ALA A 95 34.69 -22.02 -0.06
C ALA A 95 35.50 -20.96 0.72
N PRO A 96 35.89 -19.84 0.07
CA PRO A 96 36.61 -18.76 0.73
C PRO A 96 35.80 -18.19 1.92
N PRO A 97 36.43 -17.84 3.06
CA PRO A 97 35.70 -17.39 4.25
C PRO A 97 34.85 -16.13 4.04
N GLN A 98 35.44 -15.06 3.51
CA GLN A 98 34.80 -13.75 3.32
C GLN A 98 35.12 -13.14 1.96
N GLY A 99 34.24 -12.26 1.46
CA GLY A 99 34.54 -11.38 0.34
C GLY A 99 35.06 -10.02 0.80
N ALA A 100 35.45 -9.20 -0.16
CA ALA A 100 35.74 -7.80 0.08
C ALA A 100 34.48 -7.04 0.54
N ILE A 101 34.69 -5.89 1.17
CA ILE A 101 33.61 -5.06 1.71
C ILE A 101 32.78 -4.49 0.56
N VAL A 102 31.49 -4.76 0.59
CA VAL A 102 30.52 -4.27 -0.39
C VAL A 102 29.89 -2.98 0.12
N ARG A 103 29.88 -1.95 -0.72
CA ARG A 103 29.27 -0.62 -0.43
C ARG A 103 29.75 0.01 0.89
N ASP A 104 31.02 -0.21 1.22
CA ASP A 104 31.68 0.30 2.43
C ASP A 104 31.04 -0.14 3.77
N VAL A 105 30.22 -1.19 3.78
CA VAL A 105 29.55 -1.63 5.01
C VAL A 105 29.29 -3.13 5.14
N PHE A 106 29.07 -3.82 4.03
CA PHE A 106 28.67 -5.23 4.07
C PHE A 106 29.87 -6.16 3.94
N VAL A 107 29.93 -7.17 4.80
CA VAL A 107 30.91 -8.25 4.74
C VAL A 107 30.19 -9.53 4.31
N PRO A 108 30.23 -9.92 3.02
CA PRO A 108 29.65 -11.18 2.57
C PRO A 108 30.52 -12.34 3.07
N SER A 109 29.94 -13.25 3.84
CA SER A 109 30.66 -14.33 4.52
C SER A 109 30.00 -15.69 4.28
N LYS A 110 30.77 -16.78 4.32
CA LYS A 110 30.21 -18.13 4.58
C LYS A 110 29.73 -18.24 6.03
N ALA A 111 28.93 -19.26 6.35
CA ALA A 111 28.51 -19.46 7.73
C ALA A 111 29.74 -19.83 8.58
N PRO A 112 30.02 -19.12 9.69
CA PRO A 112 30.99 -19.60 10.65
C PRO A 112 30.50 -20.91 11.27
N LEU A 113 31.42 -21.76 11.72
CA LEU A 113 31.11 -22.99 12.45
C LEU A 113 31.70 -22.91 13.86
N SER A 114 30.94 -23.31 14.87
CA SER A 114 31.44 -23.40 16.24
C SER A 114 32.52 -24.47 16.37
N ASP A 115 33.29 -24.41 17.46
CA ASP A 115 34.39 -25.34 17.72
C ASP A 115 33.96 -26.81 17.77
N THR A 116 32.69 -27.08 18.05
CA THR A 116 32.09 -28.42 17.94
C THR A 116 32.21 -29.04 16.55
N TRP A 117 32.20 -28.23 15.49
CA TRP A 117 32.41 -28.70 14.11
C TRP A 117 33.88 -28.85 13.76
N HIS A 118 34.77 -28.23 14.54
CA HIS A 118 36.23 -28.34 14.40
C HIS A 118 36.79 -29.54 15.20
N ALA A 119 35.97 -30.18 16.04
CA ALA A 119 36.33 -31.38 16.77
C ALA A 119 36.65 -32.55 15.81
N ASP A 120 37.54 -33.44 16.24
CA ASP A 120 37.95 -34.66 15.53
C ASP A 120 38.66 -34.45 14.18
N GLY A 121 39.14 -33.23 13.86
CA GLY A 121 39.87 -32.95 12.62
C GLY A 121 38.99 -32.92 11.36
N ARG A 122 37.66 -32.81 11.51
CA ARG A 122 36.69 -32.75 10.39
C ARG A 122 36.85 -31.50 9.52
N VAL A 123 37.31 -30.41 10.13
CA VAL A 123 37.74 -29.19 9.44
C VAL A 123 39.24 -29.04 9.66
N PRO A 124 40.06 -28.99 8.60
CA PRO A 124 41.50 -28.75 8.72
C PRO A 124 41.82 -27.48 9.51
N ASP A 125 42.90 -27.48 10.29
CA ASP A 125 43.26 -26.36 11.17
C ASP A 125 43.46 -25.04 10.42
N ASP A 126 44.04 -25.09 9.21
CA ASP A 126 44.23 -23.96 8.31
C ASP A 126 42.92 -23.46 7.65
N ARG A 127 41.84 -24.24 7.78
CA ARG A 127 40.51 -23.97 7.21
C ARG A 127 39.44 -23.66 8.26
N ARG A 128 39.78 -23.66 9.56
CA ARG A 128 38.87 -23.31 10.65
C ARG A 128 38.32 -21.89 10.45
N TYR A 129 37.02 -21.76 10.64
CA TYR A 129 36.33 -20.48 10.47
C TYR A 129 35.14 -20.40 11.40
N GLY A 130 35.36 -19.90 12.61
CA GLY A 130 34.33 -19.68 13.60
C GLY A 130 33.91 -18.22 13.75
N PRO A 131 33.02 -17.93 14.71
CA PRO A 131 32.54 -16.57 14.96
C PRO A 131 33.67 -15.58 15.30
N ASN A 132 34.73 -16.01 15.99
CA ASN A 132 35.90 -15.16 16.28
C ASN A 132 36.65 -14.77 15.00
N GLU A 133 36.97 -15.77 14.18
CA GLU A 133 37.72 -15.60 12.94
C GLU A 133 36.93 -14.74 11.96
N ALA A 134 35.61 -14.90 11.91
CA ALA A 134 34.72 -14.07 11.10
C ALA A 134 34.81 -12.58 11.48
N LEU A 135 34.74 -12.26 12.77
CA LEU A 135 34.84 -10.87 13.24
C LEU A 135 36.24 -10.29 13.05
N ALA A 136 37.28 -11.08 13.35
CA ALA A 136 38.68 -10.66 13.22
C ALA A 136 39.05 -10.39 11.74
N MET A 137 38.66 -11.28 10.81
CA MET A 137 38.89 -11.07 9.38
C MET A 137 38.17 -9.84 8.86
N ALA A 138 36.90 -9.64 9.26
CA ALA A 138 36.13 -8.48 8.86
C ALA A 138 36.77 -7.17 9.37
N LYS A 139 37.28 -7.18 10.60
CA LYS A 139 38.00 -6.05 11.19
C LYS A 139 39.29 -5.74 10.43
N THR A 140 40.08 -6.75 10.12
CA THR A 140 41.32 -6.60 9.34
C THR A 140 41.04 -6.08 7.93
N ALA A 141 40.07 -6.68 7.22
CA ALA A 141 39.72 -6.29 5.85
C ALA A 141 39.17 -4.87 5.74
N SER A 142 38.64 -4.31 6.82
CA SER A 142 38.03 -2.98 6.87
C SER A 142 38.96 -1.87 7.35
N GLY A 143 40.22 -2.17 7.65
CA GLY A 143 41.16 -1.23 8.25
C GLY A 143 40.85 -0.93 9.72
N GLY A 144 40.25 -1.89 10.45
CA GLY A 144 40.02 -1.80 11.90
C GLY A 144 38.59 -1.54 12.34
N ARG A 145 37.59 -1.57 11.44
CA ARG A 145 36.18 -1.36 11.82
C ARG A 145 35.56 -2.65 12.35
N ASP A 146 34.90 -2.56 13.49
CA ASP A 146 34.18 -3.69 14.09
C ASP A 146 32.88 -3.99 13.36
N VAL A 147 32.48 -5.27 13.35
CA VAL A 147 31.13 -5.70 12.97
C VAL A 147 30.21 -5.38 14.14
N GLU A 148 29.08 -4.74 13.86
CA GLU A 148 28.07 -4.39 14.87
C GLU A 148 26.74 -5.14 14.65
N LEU A 149 26.53 -5.71 13.46
CA LEU A 149 25.34 -6.50 13.11
C LEU A 149 25.75 -7.75 12.32
N VAL A 150 25.22 -8.91 12.72
CA VAL A 150 25.31 -10.17 11.98
C VAL A 150 23.93 -10.58 11.49
N VAL A 151 23.84 -10.88 10.20
CA VAL A 151 22.62 -11.38 9.56
C VAL A 151 22.83 -12.80 9.05
N ASP A 152 22.11 -13.74 9.65
CA ASP A 152 22.14 -15.17 9.31
C ASP A 152 20.97 -15.53 8.39
N LEU A 153 21.28 -15.89 7.14
CA LEU A 153 20.33 -16.29 6.10
C LEU A 153 20.12 -17.82 5.99
N THR A 154 20.72 -18.59 6.90
CA THR A 154 20.64 -20.06 6.88
C THR A 154 19.31 -20.53 7.46
N ASN A 155 18.80 -21.67 6.99
CA ASN A 155 17.65 -22.33 7.63
C ASN A 155 18.06 -23.30 8.75
N SER A 156 19.32 -23.26 9.20
CA SER A 156 19.89 -24.15 10.22
C SER A 156 20.23 -23.36 11.46
N SER A 157 19.98 -23.91 12.64
CA SER A 157 20.46 -23.38 13.93
C SER A 157 21.70 -24.13 14.44
N ARG A 158 22.23 -25.09 13.67
CA ARG A 158 23.28 -26.01 14.13
C ARG A 158 24.71 -25.47 14.01
N TYR A 159 24.92 -24.38 13.27
CA TYR A 159 26.27 -23.93 12.92
C TYR A 159 27.01 -23.26 14.07
N TYR A 160 26.32 -22.49 14.92
CA TYR A 160 26.87 -21.82 16.09
C TYR A 160 25.75 -21.31 17.00
N ASP A 161 26.07 -20.98 18.25
CA ASP A 161 25.17 -20.25 19.16
C ASP A 161 25.25 -18.73 18.86
N PRO A 162 24.13 -18.05 18.55
CA PRO A 162 24.09 -16.60 18.39
C PRO A 162 24.74 -15.80 19.52
N LYS A 163 24.73 -16.32 20.76
CA LYS A 163 25.38 -15.68 21.92
C LYS A 163 26.86 -15.44 21.73
N ALA A 164 27.52 -16.20 20.84
CA ALA A 164 28.92 -15.96 20.49
C ALA A 164 29.14 -14.57 19.86
N PHE A 165 28.14 -14.01 19.17
CA PHE A 165 28.18 -12.66 18.62
C PHE A 165 27.76 -11.61 19.65
N ASP A 166 26.72 -11.90 20.44
CA ASP A 166 26.24 -10.99 21.50
C ASP A 166 27.33 -10.68 22.54
N ALA A 167 28.09 -11.71 22.95
CA ALA A 167 29.22 -11.58 23.88
C ALA A 167 30.32 -10.62 23.40
N ARG A 168 30.32 -10.27 22.10
CA ARG A 168 31.28 -9.38 21.44
C ARG A 168 30.64 -8.06 21.02
N GLY A 169 29.45 -7.75 21.53
CA GLY A 169 28.73 -6.51 21.25
C GLY A 169 28.10 -6.44 19.86
N CYS A 170 28.00 -7.56 19.14
CA CYS A 170 27.35 -7.63 17.83
C CYS A 170 25.88 -7.96 18.01
N SER A 171 24.98 -7.17 17.42
CA SER A 171 23.58 -7.55 17.29
C SER A 171 23.42 -8.71 16.31
N TYR A 172 22.45 -9.58 16.54
CA TYR A 172 22.21 -10.75 15.70
C TYR A 172 20.77 -10.79 15.16
N VAL A 173 20.62 -11.04 13.86
CA VAL A 173 19.32 -11.18 13.19
C VAL A 173 19.31 -12.47 12.35
N LYS A 174 18.36 -13.36 12.65
CA LYS A 174 18.09 -14.58 11.88
C LYS A 174 16.98 -14.32 10.86
N ILE A 175 17.26 -14.55 9.58
CA ILE A 175 16.28 -14.54 8.49
C ILE A 175 16.32 -15.91 7.81
N ALA A 176 15.50 -16.84 8.29
CA ALA A 176 15.52 -18.22 7.84
C ALA A 176 14.97 -18.35 6.41
N CYS A 177 15.85 -18.38 5.41
CA CYS A 177 15.45 -18.59 4.01
C CYS A 177 15.06 -20.06 3.77
N VAL A 178 13.75 -20.30 3.61
CA VAL A 178 13.13 -21.59 3.31
C VAL A 178 13.40 -22.00 1.85
N GLY A 179 13.37 -23.31 1.56
CA GLY A 179 13.65 -23.86 0.23
C GLY A 179 15.12 -24.19 0.06
N LYS A 180 15.44 -25.48 -0.10
CA LYS A 180 16.82 -25.90 -0.37
C LYS A 180 17.21 -25.26 -1.72
N ASP A 181 18.28 -24.49 -1.70
CA ASP A 181 18.89 -23.94 -2.92
C ASP A 181 18.09 -22.89 -3.73
N ALA A 182 16.86 -22.53 -3.35
CA ALA A 182 16.03 -21.51 -4.00
C ALA A 182 16.36 -20.05 -3.57
N PRO A 183 16.07 -19.04 -4.41
CA PRO A 183 16.17 -17.63 -4.04
C PRO A 183 15.34 -17.25 -2.80
N PRO A 184 15.73 -16.20 -2.06
CA PRO A 184 14.97 -15.78 -0.89
C PRO A 184 13.57 -15.29 -1.27
N ASP A 185 12.55 -15.67 -0.50
CA ASP A 185 11.19 -15.18 -0.71
C ASP A 185 11.05 -13.67 -0.42
N ALA A 186 9.96 -13.09 -0.91
CA ALA A 186 9.72 -11.65 -0.82
C ALA A 186 9.65 -11.12 0.63
N VAL A 187 9.19 -11.93 1.59
CA VAL A 187 9.09 -11.54 3.01
C VAL A 187 10.47 -11.49 3.63
N ALA A 188 11.31 -12.51 3.38
CA ALA A 188 12.69 -12.55 3.82
C ALA A 188 13.51 -11.37 3.25
N VAL A 189 13.33 -11.05 1.96
CA VAL A 189 13.97 -9.87 1.34
C VAL A 189 13.52 -8.58 2.00
N GLN A 190 12.22 -8.43 2.29
CA GLN A 190 11.69 -7.24 2.96
C GLN A 190 12.23 -7.10 4.38
N GLN A 191 12.23 -8.18 5.17
CA GLN A 191 12.81 -8.20 6.51
C GLN A 191 14.29 -7.81 6.48
N PHE A 192 15.07 -8.36 5.53
CA PHE A 192 16.47 -8.00 5.36
C PHE A 192 16.66 -6.50 5.12
N VAL A 193 15.92 -5.93 4.18
CA VAL A 193 16.03 -4.52 3.81
C VAL A 193 15.61 -3.61 4.97
N TYR A 194 14.55 -3.99 5.69
CA TYR A 194 14.05 -3.26 6.85
C TYR A 194 15.06 -3.27 8.01
N GLU A 195 15.53 -4.44 8.47
CA GLU A 195 16.42 -4.55 9.63
C GLU A 195 17.78 -3.89 9.36
N VAL A 196 18.34 -4.09 8.16
CA VAL A 196 19.58 -3.44 7.75
C VAL A 196 19.38 -1.92 7.62
N GLY A 197 18.30 -1.47 6.98
CA GLY A 197 18.01 -0.04 6.84
C GLY A 197 17.84 0.68 8.18
N LYS A 198 17.16 0.02 9.12
CA LYS A 198 17.01 0.47 10.51
C LYS A 198 18.37 0.57 11.21
N PHE A 199 19.15 -0.51 11.18
CA PHE A 199 20.50 -0.52 11.78
C PHE A 199 21.38 0.60 11.21
N LEU A 200 21.43 0.77 9.89
CA LEU A 200 22.26 1.81 9.27
C LEU A 200 21.79 3.23 9.63
N SER A 201 20.49 3.43 9.80
CA SER A 201 19.93 4.71 10.23
C SER A 201 20.29 5.03 11.68
N GLU A 202 20.18 4.05 12.57
CA GLU A 202 20.58 4.16 13.98
C GLU A 202 22.10 4.36 14.12
N ARG A 203 22.89 3.61 13.34
CA ARG A 203 24.35 3.75 13.20
C ARG A 203 24.74 5.16 12.75
N ALA A 204 24.06 5.70 11.73
CA ALA A 204 24.34 7.04 11.24
C ALA A 204 23.98 8.12 12.27
N ALA A 205 22.88 7.95 13.03
CA ALA A 205 22.48 8.88 14.07
C ALA A 205 23.50 9.00 15.22
N ARG A 206 24.22 7.91 15.52
CA ARG A 206 25.32 7.88 16.50
C ARG A 206 26.70 8.17 15.92
N GLY A 207 26.80 8.52 14.63
CA GLY A 207 28.09 8.78 13.96
C GLY A 207 28.98 7.53 13.79
N GLY A 208 28.40 6.33 13.89
CA GLY A 208 29.13 5.06 13.84
C GLY A 208 29.50 4.61 12.42
N LYS A 209 30.52 3.75 12.34
CA LYS A 209 31.02 3.14 11.10
C LYS A 209 31.03 1.60 11.12
N GLY A 210 30.34 0.99 12.10
CA GLY A 210 30.30 -0.46 12.26
C GLY A 210 29.77 -1.21 11.04
N LEU A 211 30.32 -2.41 10.80
CA LEU A 211 30.03 -3.24 9.63
C LEU A 211 28.82 -4.15 9.87
N VAL A 212 28.25 -4.63 8.76
CA VAL A 212 27.20 -5.64 8.75
C VAL A 212 27.75 -6.91 8.09
N LEU A 213 27.91 -7.98 8.87
CA LEU A 213 28.30 -9.29 8.34
C LEU A 213 27.05 -10.05 7.90
N VAL A 214 26.98 -10.43 6.63
CA VAL A 214 25.84 -11.15 6.07
C VAL A 214 26.31 -12.49 5.56
N HIS A 215 25.73 -13.58 6.05
CA HIS A 215 26.11 -14.91 5.63
C HIS A 215 24.92 -15.81 5.30
N CYS A 216 25.17 -16.75 4.39
CA CYS A 216 24.37 -17.96 4.24
C CYS A 216 25.32 -19.15 4.44
N THR A 217 24.99 -20.35 3.95
CA THR A 217 25.90 -21.51 4.09
C THR A 217 27.27 -21.22 3.47
N HIS A 218 27.32 -20.84 2.19
CA HIS A 218 28.57 -20.55 1.47
C HIS A 218 28.87 -19.06 1.28
N GLY A 219 27.89 -18.18 1.47
CA GLY A 219 28.07 -16.73 1.35
C GLY A 219 28.06 -16.16 -0.08
N PHE A 220 27.43 -16.85 -1.04
CA PHE A 220 27.40 -16.45 -2.45
C PHE A 220 25.99 -16.11 -2.94
N ASN A 221 25.15 -17.10 -3.27
CA ASN A 221 23.86 -16.85 -3.95
C ASN A 221 22.84 -16.09 -3.08
N ARG A 222 22.44 -16.62 -1.91
CA ARG A 222 21.49 -15.93 -1.02
C ARG A 222 22.03 -14.61 -0.48
N THR A 223 23.28 -14.61 -0.01
CA THR A 223 23.95 -13.39 0.46
C THR A 223 24.01 -12.34 -0.64
N GLY A 224 24.43 -12.72 -1.84
CA GLY A 224 24.49 -11.84 -3.00
C GLY A 224 23.13 -11.29 -3.39
N ALA A 225 22.11 -12.14 -3.46
CA ALA A 225 20.75 -11.70 -3.77
C ALA A 225 20.22 -10.70 -2.74
N MET A 226 20.39 -10.96 -1.43
CA MET A 226 19.99 -10.01 -0.37
C MET A 226 20.71 -8.67 -0.50
N LEU A 227 22.03 -8.67 -0.73
CA LEU A 227 22.81 -7.45 -0.88
C LEU A 227 22.44 -6.67 -2.16
N VAL A 228 22.16 -7.36 -3.26
CA VAL A 228 21.69 -6.75 -4.50
C VAL A 228 20.28 -6.17 -4.31
N HIS A 229 19.36 -6.89 -3.67
CA HIS A 229 18.03 -6.36 -3.34
C HIS A 229 18.12 -5.09 -2.50
N PHE A 230 18.97 -5.08 -1.46
CA PHE A 230 19.19 -3.91 -0.62
C PHE A 230 19.76 -2.73 -1.42
N ALA A 231 20.78 -2.97 -2.24
CA ALA A 231 21.34 -1.94 -3.12
C ALA A 231 20.28 -1.37 -4.07
N GLN A 232 19.45 -2.24 -4.66
CA GLN A 232 18.42 -1.86 -5.61
C GLN A 232 17.26 -1.07 -4.99
N ARG A 233 16.98 -1.26 -3.70
CA ARG A 233 15.91 -0.56 -2.96
C ARG A 233 16.38 0.68 -2.20
N THR A 234 17.68 0.89 -2.02
CA THR A 234 18.22 2.02 -1.24
C THR A 234 19.10 2.98 -2.02
N ALA A 235 19.52 2.63 -3.23
CA ALA A 235 20.26 3.52 -4.12
C ALA A 235 19.33 4.23 -5.12
N ALA A 236 19.86 5.28 -5.76
CA ALA A 236 19.21 5.88 -6.90
C ALA A 236 19.07 4.85 -8.04
N TRP A 237 17.86 4.75 -8.58
CA TRP A 237 17.47 3.88 -9.68
C TRP A 237 17.89 4.43 -11.06
N PRO A 238 18.14 3.60 -12.11
CA PRO A 238 18.39 2.13 -12.15
C PRO A 238 19.82 1.73 -12.52
N LYS A 239 20.38 0.71 -11.84
CA LYS A 239 21.65 0.06 -12.21
C LYS A 239 21.76 -1.42 -11.73
N LEU A 240 20.74 -2.28 -11.91
CA LEU A 240 20.77 -3.68 -11.41
C LEU A 240 21.98 -4.47 -11.93
N ASN A 241 22.29 -4.29 -13.21
CA ASN A 241 23.48 -4.86 -13.84
C ASN A 241 24.78 -4.42 -13.13
N GLU A 242 24.88 -3.18 -12.67
CA GLU A 242 26.06 -2.70 -11.93
C GLU A 242 26.09 -3.24 -10.50
N ASN A 243 24.94 -3.37 -9.84
CA ASN A 243 24.85 -3.98 -8.51
C ASN A 243 25.31 -5.44 -8.53
N LEU A 244 24.93 -6.20 -9.56
CA LEU A 244 25.42 -7.56 -9.78
C LEU A 244 26.94 -7.59 -10.02
N LYS A 245 27.46 -6.71 -10.88
CA LYS A 245 28.91 -6.60 -11.15
C LYS A 245 29.70 -6.21 -9.91
N ALA A 246 29.21 -5.26 -9.12
CA ALA A 246 29.84 -4.83 -7.88
C ALA A 246 29.92 -5.95 -6.86
N PHE A 247 28.85 -6.75 -6.72
CA PHE A 247 28.88 -7.93 -5.85
C PHE A 247 29.84 -9.00 -6.38
N ALA A 248 29.84 -9.28 -7.68
CA ALA A 248 30.76 -10.24 -8.30
C ALA A 248 32.24 -9.84 -8.12
N ALA A 249 32.55 -8.55 -8.23
CA ALA A 249 33.91 -8.04 -7.99
C ALA A 249 34.34 -8.20 -6.53
N ALA A 250 33.44 -7.95 -5.57
CA ALA A 250 33.75 -8.07 -4.15
C ALA A 250 33.76 -9.52 -3.65
N ARG A 251 32.99 -10.40 -4.28
CA ARG A 251 32.88 -11.82 -3.91
C ARG A 251 32.89 -12.71 -5.17
N PRO A 252 34.04 -12.87 -5.85
CA PRO A 252 34.13 -13.64 -7.09
C PRO A 252 33.69 -15.11 -6.90
N PRO A 253 32.88 -15.67 -7.81
CA PRO A 253 32.45 -15.10 -9.09
C PRO A 253 31.12 -14.32 -9.03
N GLY A 254 30.56 -14.13 -7.83
CA GLY A 254 29.25 -13.51 -7.60
C GLY A 254 28.13 -14.54 -7.38
N ILE A 255 26.93 -14.19 -7.83
CA ILE A 255 25.76 -15.09 -7.80
C ILE A 255 25.88 -16.04 -8.99
N TYR A 256 26.35 -17.26 -8.76
CA TYR A 256 26.64 -18.26 -9.80
C TYR A 256 25.45 -19.18 -10.13
N LYS A 257 24.29 -18.97 -9.49
CA LYS A 257 23.04 -19.67 -9.83
C LYS A 257 22.19 -18.78 -10.75
N PRO A 258 21.96 -19.18 -12.01
CA PRO A 258 21.21 -18.37 -12.97
C PRO A 258 19.81 -17.99 -12.51
N GLU A 259 19.15 -18.86 -11.72
CA GLU A 259 17.77 -18.67 -11.26
C GLU A 259 17.66 -17.43 -10.34
N TYR A 260 18.67 -17.18 -9.51
CA TYR A 260 18.73 -16.00 -8.63
C TYR A 260 18.90 -14.72 -9.44
N VAL A 261 19.77 -14.75 -10.45
CA VAL A 261 20.01 -13.60 -11.32
C VAL A 261 18.75 -13.28 -12.12
N LYS A 262 18.10 -14.31 -12.69
CA LYS A 262 16.82 -14.19 -13.39
C LYS A 262 15.75 -13.58 -12.49
N GLU A 263 15.58 -14.08 -11.27
CA GLU A 263 14.58 -13.59 -10.33
C GLU A 263 14.80 -12.13 -9.95
N LEU A 264 16.05 -11.68 -9.81
CA LEU A 264 16.35 -10.26 -9.59
C LEU A 264 15.88 -9.37 -10.75
N PHE A 265 16.15 -9.78 -12.01
CA PHE A 265 15.68 -9.01 -13.17
C PHE A 265 14.16 -9.01 -13.28
N ASP A 266 13.52 -10.16 -13.02
CA ASP A 266 12.07 -10.29 -13.03
C ASP A 266 11.40 -9.47 -11.90
N GLU A 267 11.95 -9.44 -10.69
CA GLU A 267 11.40 -8.70 -9.55
C GLU A 267 11.52 -7.18 -9.71
N TYR A 268 12.55 -6.69 -10.39
CA TYR A 268 12.76 -5.24 -10.56
C TYR A 268 12.31 -4.70 -11.92
N LEU A 269 11.81 -5.58 -12.80
CA LEU A 269 11.42 -5.27 -14.17
C LEU A 269 12.55 -4.60 -14.97
N GLU A 270 13.82 -4.84 -14.63
CA GLU A 270 14.95 -4.30 -15.38
C GLU A 270 15.35 -5.24 -16.52
N ARG A 271 15.89 -4.67 -17.59
CA ARG A 271 16.48 -5.46 -18.66
C ARG A 271 17.84 -6.03 -18.24
N ARG A 272 17.99 -7.34 -18.44
CA ARG A 272 19.29 -8.00 -18.45
C ARG A 272 20.03 -7.66 -19.74
N PHE A 273 21.18 -6.99 -19.62
CA PHE A 273 22.03 -6.70 -20.78
C PHE A 273 22.85 -7.93 -21.18
N SER A 274 23.22 -8.04 -22.46
CA SER A 274 24.08 -9.11 -22.97
C SER A 274 25.46 -9.16 -22.30
N THR A 275 25.91 -8.03 -21.75
CA THR A 275 27.17 -7.94 -20.99
C THR A 275 27.08 -8.50 -19.56
N THR A 276 25.88 -8.89 -19.10
CA THR A 276 25.67 -9.47 -17.78
C THR A 276 25.53 -10.98 -17.91
N LEU A 277 26.67 -11.66 -17.97
CA LEU A 277 26.78 -13.11 -18.10
C LEU A 277 26.52 -13.80 -16.75
N ASP A 278 25.93 -14.99 -16.79
CA ASP A 278 25.85 -15.85 -15.61
C ASP A 278 27.26 -16.32 -15.23
N PRO A 279 27.73 -16.07 -14.00
CA PRO A 279 29.03 -16.53 -13.58
C PRO A 279 29.11 -18.07 -13.55
N PRO A 280 30.24 -18.68 -13.93
CA PRO A 280 30.39 -20.12 -13.87
C PRO A 280 30.34 -20.62 -12.42
N VAL A 281 29.82 -21.84 -12.22
CA VAL A 281 29.85 -22.51 -10.91
C VAL A 281 31.30 -22.61 -10.42
N PRO A 282 31.65 -22.10 -9.22
CA PRO A 282 33.03 -22.06 -8.74
C PRO A 282 33.72 -23.44 -8.68
N GLU A 283 35.04 -23.48 -8.88
CA GLU A 283 35.85 -24.72 -8.86
C GLU A 283 35.66 -25.56 -7.62
N TRP A 284 35.69 -24.91 -6.46
CA TRP A 284 35.49 -25.53 -5.15
C TRP A 284 34.11 -26.20 -5.00
N LYS A 285 33.17 -25.96 -5.92
CA LYS A 285 31.85 -26.60 -5.96
C LYS A 285 31.74 -27.69 -7.05
N ARG A 286 32.61 -27.69 -8.07
CA ARG A 286 32.51 -28.52 -9.29
C ARG A 286 32.73 -30.04 -9.09
N GLY A 287 33.11 -30.50 -7.89
CA GLY A 287 33.36 -31.91 -7.57
C GLY A 287 32.34 -32.60 -6.65
N VAL A 288 31.25 -31.91 -6.28
CA VAL A 288 30.20 -32.48 -5.41
C VAL A 288 29.14 -33.13 -6.29
N SER A 289 28.92 -34.44 -6.13
CA SER A 289 27.96 -35.22 -6.93
C SER A 289 26.59 -34.54 -7.00
N LEU A 290 26.22 -34.09 -8.21
CA LEU A 290 24.89 -33.59 -8.56
C LEU A 290 23.88 -34.72 -8.79
N ALA A 291 24.06 -35.89 -8.15
CA ALA A 291 23.05 -36.94 -8.23
C ALA A 291 21.73 -36.40 -7.63
N PRO A 292 20.63 -36.35 -8.40
CA PRO A 292 19.33 -36.00 -7.84
C PRO A 292 19.01 -37.05 -6.79
N ARG A 293 18.86 -36.64 -5.52
CA ARG A 293 18.30 -37.54 -4.50
C ARG A 293 16.83 -37.78 -4.86
N PRO A 294 16.35 -39.02 -4.98
CA PRO A 294 14.94 -39.30 -5.22
C PRO A 294 14.14 -38.73 -4.05
N GLY A 295 13.15 -37.88 -4.33
CA GLY A 295 12.35 -37.18 -3.32
C GLY A 295 12.38 -35.67 -3.38
N SER A 296 13.07 -35.05 -4.36
CA SER A 296 12.99 -33.58 -4.60
C SER A 296 11.67 -33.12 -5.22
N GLY A 297 10.60 -33.92 -5.12
CA GLY A 297 9.24 -33.46 -5.33
C GLY A 297 8.84 -32.58 -4.16
N ALA A 298 9.44 -31.40 -4.05
CA ALA A 298 8.74 -30.30 -3.41
C ALA A 298 7.51 -30.08 -4.27
N THR A 299 6.33 -30.32 -3.71
CA THR A 299 5.09 -29.81 -4.29
C THR A 299 5.30 -28.33 -4.56
N ASP A 300 4.99 -27.92 -5.79
CA ASP A 300 5.27 -26.62 -6.41
C ASP A 300 4.47 -25.46 -5.76
N GLU A 301 4.03 -25.61 -4.51
CA GLU A 301 3.11 -24.70 -3.83
C GLU A 301 3.83 -23.59 -3.05
N LEU A 302 5.14 -23.68 -2.83
CA LEU A 302 5.95 -22.59 -2.28
C LEU A 302 6.79 -21.89 -3.35
N ALA A 303 6.36 -21.95 -4.61
CA ALA A 303 6.95 -21.25 -5.73
C ALA A 303 6.67 -19.74 -5.62
N SER A 304 7.71 -18.97 -5.26
CA SER A 304 7.89 -17.51 -5.38
C SER A 304 6.63 -16.64 -5.23
N SER A 305 6.64 -15.71 -4.27
CA SER A 305 5.66 -14.64 -4.10
C SER A 305 5.64 -13.62 -5.27
N ARG A 306 5.60 -14.08 -6.52
CA ARG A 306 5.44 -13.23 -7.69
C ARG A 306 4.08 -12.55 -7.62
N SER A 307 4.05 -11.32 -8.11
CA SER A 307 2.82 -10.79 -8.70
C SER A 307 2.49 -11.72 -9.87
N LYS A 308 1.55 -12.66 -9.71
CA LYS A 308 0.99 -13.47 -10.81
C LYS A 308 0.17 -12.62 -11.78
N THR A 309 0.28 -11.31 -11.67
CA THR A 309 -0.61 -10.32 -12.25
C THR A 309 0.23 -9.18 -12.81
N THR A 310 -0.03 -8.83 -14.06
CA THR A 310 0.44 -7.59 -14.68
C THR A 310 -0.74 -6.62 -14.80
N ALA A 311 -0.46 -5.42 -15.31
CA ALA A 311 -1.47 -4.44 -15.60
C ALA A 311 -2.46 -5.00 -16.61
N ASP A 312 -2.01 -5.80 -17.58
CA ASP A 312 -2.82 -6.23 -18.74
C ASP A 312 -3.34 -7.68 -18.64
N GLY A 313 -3.24 -8.32 -17.47
CA GLY A 313 -3.79 -9.66 -17.26
C GLY A 313 -3.23 -10.43 -16.07
N ASN A 314 -3.91 -11.52 -15.70
CA ASN A 314 -3.33 -12.54 -14.84
C ASN A 314 -2.47 -13.48 -15.69
N LEU A 315 -1.29 -13.81 -15.20
CA LEU A 315 -0.30 -14.66 -15.88
C LEU A 315 -0.76 -16.13 -15.97
N ASP A 316 -1.73 -16.53 -15.15
CA ASP A 316 -2.37 -17.85 -15.17
C ASP A 316 -3.56 -17.92 -16.15
N GLY A 317 -3.87 -16.83 -16.85
CA GLY A 317 -4.97 -16.75 -17.80
C GLY A 317 -6.35 -16.60 -17.17
N THR A 318 -6.44 -16.48 -15.83
CA THR A 318 -7.72 -16.21 -15.17
C THR A 318 -8.20 -14.78 -15.47
N PRO A 319 -9.53 -14.55 -15.59
CA PRO A 319 -10.06 -13.20 -15.70
C PRO A 319 -9.67 -12.35 -14.50
N MET A 320 -9.35 -11.09 -14.73
CA MET A 320 -9.02 -10.16 -13.66
C MET A 320 -10.27 -9.76 -12.90
N ARG A 321 -10.13 -9.68 -11.58
CA ARG A 321 -11.14 -9.13 -10.69
C ARG A 321 -10.55 -7.98 -9.89
N HIS A 322 -11.41 -7.04 -9.50
CA HIS A 322 -10.96 -5.89 -8.71
C HIS A 322 -10.53 -6.31 -7.29
N ASP A 323 -11.03 -7.43 -6.76
CA ASP A 323 -10.73 -7.99 -5.43
C ASP A 323 -9.50 -8.90 -5.41
N ASP A 324 -8.82 -9.07 -6.55
CA ASP A 324 -7.57 -9.82 -6.63
C ASP A 324 -6.51 -9.26 -5.67
N VAL A 325 -5.82 -10.17 -4.98
CA VAL A 325 -4.78 -9.81 -4.02
C VAL A 325 -3.51 -9.39 -4.75
N LEU A 326 -3.23 -8.08 -4.77
CA LEU A 326 -2.08 -7.51 -5.45
C LEU A 326 -0.84 -7.39 -4.54
N GLY A 327 0.32 -7.66 -5.12
CA GLY A 327 1.60 -7.48 -4.43
C GLY A 327 1.89 -8.54 -3.36
N THR A 328 2.95 -8.29 -2.61
CA THR A 328 3.53 -9.22 -1.63
C THR A 328 3.25 -8.77 -0.21
N ALA A 329 2.99 -9.72 0.69
CA ALA A 329 2.83 -9.41 2.11
C ALA A 329 4.11 -8.75 2.65
N VAL A 330 3.94 -7.79 3.56
CA VAL A 330 5.04 -7.08 4.21
C VAL A 330 5.38 -7.76 5.54
N TYR A 331 6.66 -7.79 5.90
CA TYR A 331 7.08 -8.23 7.23
C TYR A 331 6.37 -7.43 8.33
N GLU A 332 5.79 -8.11 9.33
CA GLU A 332 4.88 -7.49 10.31
C GLU A 332 5.51 -6.31 11.08
N GLY A 333 6.82 -6.38 11.36
CA GLY A 333 7.54 -5.26 11.97
C GLY A 333 7.50 -3.98 11.13
N GLN A 334 7.69 -4.12 9.81
CA GLN A 334 7.62 -3.02 8.87
C GLN A 334 6.16 -2.60 8.61
N ALA A 335 5.23 -3.55 8.50
CA ALA A 335 3.80 -3.27 8.33
C ALA A 335 3.27 -2.36 9.44
N ARG A 336 3.62 -2.66 10.71
CA ARG A 336 3.27 -1.81 11.86
C ARG A 336 3.82 -0.39 11.76
N GLU A 337 5.05 -0.22 11.31
CA GLU A 337 5.63 1.11 11.11
C GLU A 337 4.95 1.88 9.96
N ILE A 338 4.59 1.19 8.88
CA ILE A 338 3.84 1.77 7.77
C ILE A 338 2.46 2.24 8.25
N ARG A 339 1.73 1.45 9.04
CA ARG A 339 0.45 1.86 9.65
C ARG A 339 0.63 3.18 10.43
N ASN A 340 1.66 3.25 11.28
CA ASN A 340 1.96 4.46 12.05
C ASN A 340 2.28 5.67 11.16
N VAL A 341 2.99 5.49 10.04
CA VAL A 341 3.23 6.57 9.07
C VAL A 341 1.93 7.03 8.44
N VAL A 342 1.10 6.09 7.95
CA VAL A 342 -0.17 6.41 7.31
C VAL A 342 -1.08 7.19 8.27
N CYS A 343 -1.21 6.75 9.51
CA CYS A 343 -1.96 7.48 10.55
C CYS A 343 -1.41 8.89 10.79
N TYR A 344 -0.08 9.03 10.92
CA TYR A 344 0.56 10.34 11.07
C TYR A 344 0.28 11.28 9.89
N LEU A 345 0.38 10.78 8.65
CA LEU A 345 0.14 11.58 7.45
C LEU A 345 -1.33 12.04 7.35
N CYS A 346 -2.26 11.18 7.76
CA CYS A 346 -3.67 11.54 7.89
C CYS A 346 -3.95 12.47 9.09
N GLY A 347 -3.06 12.52 10.08
CA GLY A 347 -3.24 13.30 11.31
C GLY A 347 -4.21 12.67 12.30
N VAL A 348 -4.23 11.34 12.35
CA VAL A 348 -5.06 10.57 13.28
C VAL A 348 -4.20 9.67 14.16
N ASP A 349 -4.69 9.38 15.34
CA ASP A 349 -4.16 8.35 16.22
C ASP A 349 -5.01 7.08 16.10
N GLY A 350 -4.39 5.91 15.96
CA GLY A 350 -5.10 4.64 16.08
C GLY A 350 -4.70 3.57 15.07
N ALA A 351 -5.32 2.41 15.20
CA ALA A 351 -5.04 1.21 14.40
C ALA A 351 -6.12 0.95 13.31
N ARG A 352 -6.93 1.94 12.96
CA ARG A 352 -7.99 1.81 11.95
C ARG A 352 -7.60 2.51 10.66
N PHE A 353 -8.11 2.00 9.54
CA PHE A 353 -7.91 2.58 8.22
C PHE A 353 -8.39 4.05 8.18
N PRO A 354 -7.53 5.02 7.83
CA PRO A 354 -7.85 6.44 7.98
C PRO A 354 -8.46 7.09 6.73
N GLY A 355 -8.82 6.32 5.71
CA GLY A 355 -9.40 6.86 4.49
C GLY A 355 -10.78 7.50 4.70
N SER A 356 -11.03 8.64 4.05
CA SER A 356 -12.30 9.38 4.10
C SER A 356 -13.49 8.56 3.57
N GLN A 357 -14.64 8.55 4.23
CA GLN A 357 -15.80 7.75 3.88
C GLN A 357 -16.98 8.63 3.45
N PRO A 358 -17.53 8.43 2.24
CA PRO A 358 -18.71 9.15 1.76
C PRO A 358 -20.00 8.70 2.46
N VAL A 359 -20.92 9.65 2.66
CA VAL A 359 -22.30 9.42 3.11
C VAL A 359 -23.23 9.32 1.90
N SER A 360 -24.26 8.48 1.99
CA SER A 360 -25.24 8.33 0.91
C SER A 360 -26.04 9.63 0.73
N LEU A 361 -26.19 10.06 -0.52
CA LEU A 361 -27.07 11.17 -0.88
C LEU A 361 -28.53 10.72 -0.66
N ALA A 362 -29.27 11.53 0.08
CA ALA A 362 -30.65 11.32 0.46
C ALA A 362 -31.39 12.66 0.37
N ARG A 363 -32.73 12.63 0.30
CA ARG A 363 -33.53 13.85 0.10
C ARG A 363 -33.36 14.85 1.24
N ASP A 364 -33.09 14.36 2.44
CA ASP A 364 -32.88 15.16 3.66
C ASP A 364 -31.52 15.86 3.71
N ASN A 365 -30.52 15.39 2.96
CA ASN A 365 -29.17 15.96 2.90
C ASN A 365 -28.80 16.55 1.53
N MET A 366 -29.67 16.40 0.52
CA MET A 366 -29.42 16.85 -0.85
C MET A 366 -29.16 18.36 -0.94
N ASP A 367 -29.72 19.14 -0.02
CA ASP A 367 -29.51 20.57 0.04
C ASP A 367 -28.06 20.96 0.40
N THR A 368 -27.28 20.03 0.97
CA THR A 368 -25.84 20.19 1.19
C THR A 368 -25.09 20.54 -0.10
N ILE A 369 -25.54 20.02 -1.26
CA ILE A 369 -24.98 20.34 -2.59
C ILE A 369 -25.12 21.83 -2.91
N SER A 370 -26.19 22.48 -2.47
CA SER A 370 -26.41 23.91 -2.69
C SER A 370 -25.61 24.82 -1.74
N ARG A 371 -25.15 24.27 -0.60
CA ARG A 371 -24.44 25.03 0.45
C ARG A 371 -22.94 25.12 0.24
N HIS A 372 -22.37 24.28 -0.62
CA HIS A 372 -20.92 24.24 -0.88
C HIS A 372 -20.63 24.20 -2.37
N GLU A 373 -19.42 24.63 -2.73
CA GLU A 373 -18.89 24.37 -4.06
C GLU A 373 -18.45 22.91 -4.16
N TYR A 374 -18.92 22.20 -5.18
CA TYR A 374 -18.62 20.77 -5.40
C TYR A 374 -17.94 20.53 -6.74
N HIS A 375 -17.05 19.54 -6.73
CA HIS A 375 -16.68 18.78 -7.90
C HIS A 375 -17.39 17.43 -7.88
N VAL A 376 -17.72 16.92 -9.07
CA VAL A 376 -18.38 15.64 -9.28
C VAL A 376 -17.46 14.73 -10.09
N THR A 377 -17.53 13.43 -9.82
CA THR A 377 -16.90 12.37 -10.61
C THR A 377 -17.80 11.13 -10.61
N TRP A 378 -17.51 10.16 -11.47
CA TRP A 378 -18.20 8.87 -11.45
C TRP A 378 -17.77 8.05 -10.23
N LYS A 379 -18.70 7.30 -9.65
CA LYS A 379 -18.40 6.32 -8.61
C LYS A 379 -17.99 5.03 -9.30
N ALA A 380 -16.68 4.78 -9.37
CA ALA A 380 -16.17 3.54 -9.94
C ALA A 380 -16.54 2.38 -9.01
N ASP A 381 -16.76 1.20 -9.59
CA ASP A 381 -16.87 -0.03 -8.83
C ASP A 381 -15.52 -0.75 -8.86
N GLY A 382 -14.79 -0.63 -7.77
CA GLY A 382 -13.44 -1.15 -7.66
C GLY A 382 -13.00 -1.31 -6.21
N THR A 383 -11.77 -1.79 -6.03
CA THR A 383 -11.21 -1.97 -4.69
C THR A 383 -10.47 -0.72 -4.27
N ARG A 384 -10.92 -0.10 -3.17
CA ARG A 384 -10.26 1.08 -2.60
C ARG A 384 -8.89 0.71 -2.03
N TYR A 385 -7.88 1.49 -2.40
CA TYR A 385 -6.55 1.44 -1.81
C TYR A 385 -6.04 2.85 -1.50
N MET A 386 -5.33 2.99 -0.39
CA MET A 386 -4.35 4.06 -0.27
C MET A 386 -3.02 3.55 -0.83
N VAL A 387 -2.27 4.42 -1.50
CA VAL A 387 -0.94 4.11 -2.03
C VAL A 387 0.10 4.96 -1.32
N LEU A 388 0.99 4.32 -0.57
CA LEU A 388 2.12 4.97 0.08
C LEU A 388 3.39 4.78 -0.74
N LEU A 389 3.98 5.91 -1.16
CA LEU A 389 5.24 5.95 -1.89
C LEU A 389 6.38 6.28 -0.93
N MET A 390 7.31 5.34 -0.76
CA MET A 390 8.48 5.45 0.10
C MET A 390 9.76 5.30 -0.73
N ARG A 391 10.91 5.62 -0.13
CA ARG A 391 12.22 5.46 -0.78
C ARG A 391 12.55 4.00 -1.12
N ASP A 392 12.09 3.09 -0.27
CA ASP A 392 12.38 1.65 -0.34
C ASP A 392 11.33 0.85 -1.12
N GLY A 393 10.17 1.45 -1.43
CA GLY A 393 9.13 0.78 -2.18
C GLY A 393 7.80 1.51 -2.28
N THR A 394 6.87 0.86 -2.98
CA THR A 394 5.48 1.27 -3.15
C THR A 394 4.60 0.29 -2.37
N TYR A 395 3.68 0.82 -1.58
CA TYR A 395 2.81 0.02 -0.71
C TYR A 395 1.34 0.30 -0.98
N LEU A 396 0.57 -0.76 -1.22
CA LEU A 396 -0.89 -0.74 -1.23
C LEU A 396 -1.41 -0.96 0.19
N ILE A 397 -2.37 -0.14 0.60
CA ILE A 397 -3.08 -0.27 1.88
C ILE A 397 -4.57 -0.39 1.61
N ASP A 398 -5.16 -1.53 1.98
CA ASP A 398 -6.59 -1.80 1.77
C ASP A 398 -7.46 -1.27 2.93
N ARG A 399 -8.78 -1.45 2.83
CA ARG A 399 -9.74 -1.05 3.88
C ARG A 399 -9.60 -1.84 5.18
N LYS A 400 -9.00 -3.04 5.16
CA LYS A 400 -8.70 -3.84 6.35
C LYS A 400 -7.41 -3.36 7.04
N PHE A 401 -6.75 -2.35 6.47
CA PHE A 401 -5.46 -1.81 6.90
C PHE A 401 -4.31 -2.83 6.75
N GLU A 402 -4.47 -3.74 5.78
CA GLU A 402 -3.42 -4.67 5.35
C GLU A 402 -2.48 -3.98 4.38
N ILE A 403 -1.18 -4.26 4.53
CA ILE A 403 -0.12 -3.61 3.75
C ILE A 403 0.52 -4.64 2.85
N ARG A 404 0.56 -4.32 1.55
CA ARG A 404 1.23 -5.14 0.54
C ARG A 404 2.19 -4.31 -0.28
N ARG A 405 3.39 -4.83 -0.50
CA ARG A 405 4.40 -4.18 -1.35
C ARG A 405 4.16 -4.56 -2.81
N VAL A 406 4.18 -3.56 -3.69
CA VAL A 406 4.13 -3.75 -5.15
C VAL A 406 5.40 -3.25 -5.82
N THR A 407 5.82 -3.94 -6.88
CA THR A 407 6.94 -3.51 -7.71
C THR A 407 6.44 -2.52 -8.75
N MET A 408 6.61 -1.24 -8.44
CA MET A 408 6.34 -0.12 -9.35
C MET A 408 7.25 1.05 -9.01
N ARG A 409 7.47 1.94 -9.97
CA ARG A 409 8.35 3.10 -9.80
C ARG A 409 7.64 4.43 -9.92
N PHE A 410 8.00 5.30 -8.98
CA PHE A 410 7.48 6.65 -8.85
C PHE A 410 8.66 7.60 -8.60
N PRO A 411 9.26 8.15 -9.67
CA PRO A 411 10.28 9.18 -9.53
C PRO A 411 9.67 10.46 -8.96
N ALA A 412 10.40 11.13 -8.09
CA ALA A 412 9.99 12.44 -7.61
C ALA A 412 10.47 13.54 -8.58
N PRO A 413 9.74 14.67 -8.68
CA PRO A 413 10.22 15.83 -9.44
C PRO A 413 11.48 16.42 -8.78
N LEU A 414 12.65 16.13 -9.37
CA LEU A 414 13.97 16.55 -8.91
C LEU A 414 14.05 18.06 -8.64
N LYS A 415 13.44 18.87 -9.52
CA LYS A 415 13.46 20.34 -9.42
C LYS A 415 12.72 20.87 -8.18
N THR A 416 11.71 20.15 -7.69
CA THR A 416 10.84 20.63 -6.62
C THR A 416 11.25 20.13 -5.24
N HIS A 417 11.69 18.87 -5.15
CA HIS A 417 11.95 18.24 -3.85
C HIS A 417 13.43 17.91 -3.60
N GLY A 418 14.31 18.11 -4.60
CA GLY A 418 15.75 17.81 -4.46
C GLY A 418 16.06 16.33 -4.24
N VAL A 419 15.09 15.44 -4.45
CA VAL A 419 15.21 13.98 -4.34
C VAL A 419 14.73 13.33 -5.64
N SER A 420 15.30 12.18 -5.96
CA SER A 420 14.95 11.41 -7.17
C SER A 420 13.73 10.50 -6.99
N VAL A 421 13.31 10.24 -5.75
CA VAL A 421 12.21 9.32 -5.41
C VAL A 421 11.35 9.88 -4.29
N HIS A 422 10.09 9.46 -4.23
CA HIS A 422 9.18 9.83 -3.15
C HIS A 422 9.60 9.28 -1.79
N ASN A 423 9.17 9.96 -0.71
CA ASN A 423 9.29 9.45 0.65
C ASN A 423 8.12 9.95 1.49
N ALA A 424 7.22 9.07 1.91
CA ALA A 424 6.01 9.44 2.63
C ALA A 424 5.05 10.33 1.81
N THR A 425 4.85 10.00 0.53
CA THR A 425 3.73 10.52 -0.27
C THR A 425 2.57 9.53 -0.17
N LEU A 426 1.38 9.99 0.19
CA LEU A 426 0.20 9.16 0.42
C LEU A 426 -0.94 9.60 -0.48
N LEU A 427 -1.41 8.68 -1.33
CA LEU A 427 -2.51 8.87 -2.25
C LEU A 427 -3.72 8.07 -1.80
N ASP A 428 -4.93 8.57 -2.06
CA ASP A 428 -6.17 7.84 -1.88
C ASP A 428 -6.81 7.62 -3.26
N GLY A 429 -7.34 6.42 -3.48
CA GLY A 429 -7.77 6.01 -4.81
C GLY A 429 -8.55 4.70 -4.85
N GLU A 430 -8.84 4.28 -6.08
CA GLU A 430 -9.63 3.09 -6.39
C GLU A 430 -8.95 2.30 -7.49
N MET A 431 -8.78 0.99 -7.27
CA MET A 431 -8.31 0.05 -8.27
C MET A 431 -9.49 -0.49 -9.07
N VAL A 432 -9.51 -0.23 -10.37
CA VAL A 432 -10.51 -0.74 -11.30
C VAL A 432 -9.88 -1.74 -12.27
N VAL A 433 -10.74 -2.54 -12.90
CA VAL A 433 -10.40 -3.41 -14.03
C VAL A 433 -11.13 -2.89 -15.26
N ASP A 434 -10.37 -2.36 -16.22
CA ASP A 434 -10.87 -1.87 -17.50
C ASP A 434 -10.98 -3.03 -18.50
N ASP A 435 -12.14 -3.27 -19.09
CA ASP A 435 -12.32 -4.10 -20.29
C ASP A 435 -11.97 -3.27 -21.54
N ILE A 436 -10.70 -3.34 -21.96
CA ILE A 436 -10.19 -2.53 -23.08
C ILE A 436 -10.56 -3.10 -24.45
N ALA A 437 -10.65 -4.42 -24.54
CA ALA A 437 -11.09 -5.15 -25.72
C ALA A 437 -11.66 -6.51 -25.30
N PRO A 438 -12.42 -7.23 -26.16
CA PRO A 438 -12.95 -8.55 -25.83
C PRO A 438 -11.83 -9.50 -25.35
N GLY A 439 -11.93 -9.98 -24.11
CA GLY A 439 -10.95 -10.87 -23.49
C GLY A 439 -9.63 -10.19 -23.06
N ARG A 440 -9.50 -8.87 -23.19
CA ARG A 440 -8.33 -8.09 -22.75
C ARG A 440 -8.76 -7.07 -21.70
N GLN A 441 -8.28 -7.29 -20.48
CA GLN A 441 -8.57 -6.44 -19.34
C GLN A 441 -7.31 -5.66 -18.92
N ARG A 442 -7.47 -4.53 -18.21
CA ARG A 442 -6.35 -3.79 -17.62
C ARG A 442 -6.65 -3.23 -16.24
N ARG A 443 -5.78 -3.48 -15.27
CA ARG A 443 -5.84 -2.85 -13.95
C ARG A 443 -5.38 -1.40 -13.98
N ARG A 444 -6.16 -0.54 -13.33
CA ARG A 444 -5.87 0.89 -13.21
C ARG A 444 -6.18 1.40 -11.82
N PHE A 445 -5.20 2.02 -11.21
CA PHE A 445 -5.38 2.81 -10.00
C PHE A 445 -5.78 4.25 -10.38
N LEU A 446 -7.01 4.60 -10.05
CA LEU A 446 -7.59 5.94 -10.16
C LEU A 446 -7.34 6.69 -8.85
N ALA A 447 -6.28 7.49 -8.81
CA ALA A 447 -5.96 8.35 -7.69
C ALA A 447 -6.92 9.55 -7.68
N TYR A 448 -7.71 9.71 -6.62
CA TYR A 448 -8.68 10.78 -6.49
C TYR A 448 -8.35 11.79 -5.39
N ASP A 449 -7.36 11.54 -4.54
CA ASP A 449 -6.89 12.53 -3.56
C ASP A 449 -5.38 12.32 -3.23
N CYS A 450 -4.72 13.39 -2.77
CA CYS A 450 -3.35 13.38 -2.28
C CYS A 450 -3.35 13.87 -0.82
N VAL A 451 -3.21 12.94 0.12
CA VAL A 451 -3.29 13.22 1.56
C VAL A 451 -1.97 13.84 2.07
N ALA A 452 -0.84 13.38 1.52
CA ALA A 452 0.47 13.89 1.89
C ALA A 452 1.46 13.78 0.72
N LEU A 453 2.42 14.69 0.68
CA LEU A 453 3.48 14.74 -0.33
C LEU A 453 4.83 14.89 0.36
N HIS A 454 5.73 13.92 0.17
CA HIS A 454 7.08 13.95 0.76
C HIS A 454 7.12 14.15 2.29
N GLY A 455 6.13 13.62 3.01
CA GLY A 455 5.98 13.80 4.47
C GLY A 455 5.27 15.09 4.88
N GLU A 456 5.04 16.02 3.96
CA GLU A 456 4.19 17.20 4.19
C GLU A 456 2.72 16.79 4.12
N ARG A 457 1.95 17.09 5.17
CA ARG A 457 0.51 16.84 5.21
C ARG A 457 -0.20 17.86 4.32
N LEU A 458 -0.93 17.37 3.32
CA LEU A 458 -1.76 18.21 2.45
C LEU A 458 -3.21 18.27 2.90
N GLY A 459 -3.59 17.51 3.94
CA GLY A 459 -4.97 17.39 4.40
C GLY A 459 -5.70 18.72 4.63
N GLU A 460 -5.02 19.75 5.16
CA GLU A 460 -5.63 21.07 5.41
C GLU A 460 -5.83 21.94 4.15
N ARG A 461 -5.27 21.55 3.00
CA ARG A 461 -5.43 22.27 1.74
C ARG A 461 -6.79 21.96 1.11
N ALA A 462 -7.24 22.81 0.19
CA ALA A 462 -8.46 22.56 -0.58
C ALA A 462 -8.34 21.29 -1.43
N PHE A 463 -9.44 20.57 -1.62
CA PHE A 463 -9.48 19.34 -2.42
C PHE A 463 -8.86 19.52 -3.82
N VAL A 464 -9.21 20.61 -4.52
CA VAL A 464 -8.68 20.90 -5.86
C VAL A 464 -7.14 21.00 -5.90
N ASP A 465 -6.53 21.55 -4.83
CA ASP A 465 -5.07 21.64 -4.72
C ASP A 465 -4.44 20.27 -4.46
N ARG A 466 -5.10 19.44 -3.64
CA ARG A 466 -4.66 18.07 -3.36
C ARG A 466 -4.75 17.19 -4.61
N LEU A 467 -5.84 17.30 -5.37
CA LEU A 467 -6.02 16.60 -6.64
C LEU A 467 -4.96 17.02 -7.67
N ALA A 468 -4.71 18.33 -7.81
CA ALA A 468 -3.67 18.86 -8.70
C ALA A 468 -2.26 18.36 -8.30
N ALA A 469 -2.03 18.12 -7.00
CA ALA A 469 -0.77 17.58 -6.53
C ALA A 469 -0.51 16.15 -7.04
N VAL A 470 -1.55 15.32 -7.19
CA VAL A 470 -1.44 13.97 -7.80
C VAL A 470 -0.87 14.07 -9.20
N GLN A 471 -1.47 14.91 -10.04
CA GLN A 471 -1.05 15.07 -11.44
C GLN A 471 0.40 15.57 -11.51
N ARG A 472 0.67 16.71 -10.87
CA ARG A 472 1.93 17.44 -11.00
C ARG A 472 3.12 16.71 -10.38
N HIS A 473 2.92 16.03 -9.24
CA HIS A 473 4.03 15.48 -8.47
C HIS A 473 4.16 13.96 -8.59
N VAL A 474 3.15 13.25 -9.08
CA VAL A 474 3.19 11.78 -9.21
C VAL A 474 3.03 11.34 -10.66
N VAL A 475 1.96 11.75 -11.33
CA VAL A 475 1.65 11.26 -12.69
C VAL A 475 2.61 11.83 -13.74
N ASP A 476 2.81 13.15 -13.77
CA ASP A 476 3.68 13.79 -14.77
C ASP A 476 5.15 13.31 -14.69
N PRO A 477 5.80 13.29 -13.51
CA PRO A 477 7.18 12.80 -13.40
C PRO A 477 7.30 11.33 -13.79
N ARG A 478 6.29 10.53 -13.48
CA ARG A 478 6.25 9.12 -13.85
C ARG A 478 6.13 8.93 -15.36
N ASN A 479 5.29 9.71 -16.04
CA ASN A 479 5.15 9.65 -17.50
C ASN A 479 6.47 10.01 -18.21
N VAL A 480 7.19 11.02 -17.71
CA VAL A 480 8.52 11.38 -18.22
C VAL A 480 9.48 10.20 -18.07
N PHE A 481 9.54 9.60 -16.87
CA PHE A 481 10.38 8.43 -16.62
C PHE A 481 10.03 7.24 -17.51
N LEU A 482 8.75 6.91 -17.67
CA LEU A 482 8.32 5.81 -18.53
C LEU A 482 8.73 6.05 -19.98
N THR A 483 8.62 7.29 -20.46
CA THR A 483 9.05 7.67 -21.80
C THR A 483 10.57 7.49 -21.97
N GLU A 484 11.38 7.94 -21.01
CA GLU A 484 12.84 7.80 -21.05
C GLU A 484 13.31 6.35 -20.90
N ALA A 485 12.68 5.61 -19.98
CA ALA A 485 12.97 4.20 -19.74
C ALA A 485 12.55 3.33 -20.93
N GLY A 486 11.42 3.66 -21.59
CA GLY A 486 10.97 3.03 -22.82
C GLY A 486 11.99 3.18 -23.95
N LYS A 487 12.54 4.39 -24.16
CA LYS A 487 13.60 4.63 -25.17
C LYS A 487 14.83 3.76 -24.97
N SER A 488 15.26 3.56 -23.72
CA SER A 488 16.42 2.72 -23.40
C SER A 488 16.09 1.23 -23.26
N ARG A 489 14.80 0.87 -23.19
CA ARG A 489 14.31 -0.47 -22.82
C ARG A 489 14.94 -0.97 -21.52
N ALA A 490 15.31 -0.07 -20.61
CA ALA A 490 15.99 -0.41 -19.35
C ALA A 490 15.02 -0.94 -18.30
N TYR A 491 13.74 -0.58 -18.40
CA TYR A 491 12.66 -0.99 -17.51
C TYR A 491 11.44 -1.42 -18.32
N ASP A 492 10.83 -2.54 -17.93
CA ASP A 492 9.66 -3.13 -18.57
C ASP A 492 8.41 -2.80 -17.78
N PHE A 493 7.79 -1.66 -18.10
CA PHE A 493 6.58 -1.19 -17.43
C PHE A 493 5.33 -2.00 -17.76
N THR A 494 5.36 -2.83 -18.82
CA THR A 494 4.23 -3.71 -19.19
C THR A 494 3.98 -4.78 -18.12
N LYS A 495 5.01 -5.08 -17.33
CA LYS A 495 4.95 -6.04 -16.22
C LYS A 495 4.56 -5.43 -14.88
N GLU A 496 4.37 -4.11 -14.81
CA GLU A 496 3.84 -3.51 -13.59
C GLU A 496 2.43 -4.03 -13.30
N PRO A 497 2.03 -4.21 -12.04
CA PRO A 497 0.75 -4.83 -11.69
C PRO A 497 -0.49 -3.99 -12.04
N PHE A 498 -0.34 -2.69 -12.26
CA PHE A 498 -1.41 -1.79 -12.65
C PHE A 498 -0.86 -0.49 -13.24
N SER A 499 -1.70 0.22 -14.00
CA SER A 499 -1.42 1.60 -14.44
C SER A 499 -1.95 2.62 -13.44
N VAL A 500 -1.40 3.84 -13.42
CA VAL A 500 -1.86 4.93 -12.53
C VAL A 500 -2.39 6.08 -13.35
N ARG A 501 -3.57 6.60 -12.97
CA ARG A 501 -4.14 7.84 -13.51
C ARG A 501 -4.72 8.70 -12.38
N VAL A 502 -4.71 10.01 -12.57
CA VAL A 502 -5.58 10.89 -11.78
C VAL A 502 -7.03 10.63 -12.20
N LYS A 503 -7.95 10.62 -11.25
CA LYS A 503 -9.37 10.52 -11.53
C LYS A 503 -9.89 11.88 -11.97
N ASP A 504 -10.66 11.93 -13.05
CA ASP A 504 -11.20 13.20 -13.54
C ASP A 504 -12.36 13.67 -12.67
N PHE A 505 -12.32 14.95 -12.31
CA PHE A 505 -13.37 15.66 -11.61
C PHE A 505 -13.79 16.86 -12.44
N THR A 506 -15.10 17.12 -12.50
CA THR A 506 -15.64 18.33 -13.13
C THR A 506 -16.41 19.15 -12.11
N PRO A 507 -16.59 20.47 -12.29
CA PRO A 507 -17.55 21.24 -11.50
C PRO A 507 -18.96 20.64 -11.61
N LEU A 508 -19.87 20.99 -10.70
CA LEU A 508 -21.27 20.50 -10.69
C LEU A 508 -21.98 20.52 -12.05
N ALA A 509 -21.66 21.49 -12.92
CA ALA A 509 -22.20 21.57 -14.29
C ALA A 509 -21.94 20.32 -15.15
N GLY A 510 -20.90 19.53 -14.83
CA GLY A 510 -20.59 18.28 -15.54
C GLY A 510 -21.42 17.07 -15.12
N THR A 511 -22.31 17.19 -14.12
CA THR A 511 -23.13 16.08 -13.60
C THR A 511 -23.92 15.37 -14.70
N GLU A 512 -24.61 16.13 -15.55
CA GLU A 512 -25.40 15.58 -16.65
C GLU A 512 -24.52 14.87 -17.69
N ASN A 513 -23.36 15.46 -18.03
CA ASN A 513 -22.44 14.85 -18.96
C ASN A 513 -21.87 13.52 -18.43
N PHE A 514 -21.59 13.43 -17.12
CA PHE A 514 -21.16 12.18 -16.52
C PHE A 514 -22.22 11.08 -16.70
N ILE A 515 -23.47 11.37 -16.34
CA ILE A 515 -24.58 10.42 -16.41
C ILE A 515 -24.90 10.02 -17.86
N ARG A 516 -25.07 10.99 -18.75
CA ARG A 516 -25.61 10.75 -20.10
C ARG A 516 -24.57 10.32 -21.12
N SER A 517 -23.33 10.78 -20.99
CA SER A 517 -22.32 10.68 -22.05
C SER A 517 -21.08 9.90 -21.66
N PHE A 518 -20.58 10.08 -20.43
CA PHE A 518 -19.31 9.50 -20.00
C PHE A 518 -19.48 8.08 -19.44
N ILE A 519 -20.35 7.90 -18.44
CA ILE A 519 -20.57 6.60 -17.77
C ILE A 519 -20.93 5.49 -18.78
N PRO A 520 -21.82 5.71 -19.77
CA PRO A 520 -22.14 4.68 -20.76
C PRO A 520 -20.97 4.25 -21.66
N LYS A 521 -19.87 5.03 -21.70
CA LYS A 521 -18.67 4.77 -22.50
C LYS A 521 -17.49 4.28 -21.65
N LEU A 522 -17.68 4.12 -20.34
CA LEU A 522 -16.63 3.63 -19.45
C LEU A 522 -16.29 2.18 -19.78
N CYS A 523 -15.01 1.86 -19.71
CA CYS A 523 -14.50 0.51 -19.86
C CYS A 523 -14.46 -0.27 -18.53
N HIS A 524 -14.95 0.30 -17.43
CA HIS A 524 -15.04 -0.34 -16.13
C HIS A 524 -16.40 -0.09 -15.50
N GLU A 525 -16.80 -0.93 -14.55
CA GLU A 525 -18.07 -0.82 -13.87
C GLU A 525 -18.18 0.48 -13.04
N CYS A 526 -19.37 1.07 -13.05
CA CYS A 526 -19.67 2.33 -12.37
C CYS A 526 -21.10 2.29 -11.83
N ASP A 527 -21.25 2.56 -10.54
CA ASP A 527 -22.54 2.44 -9.85
C ASP A 527 -23.18 3.79 -9.47
N GLY A 528 -22.58 4.92 -9.84
CA GLY A 528 -23.18 6.24 -9.66
C GLY A 528 -22.20 7.41 -9.71
N LEU A 529 -22.35 8.36 -8.78
CA LEU A 529 -21.55 9.59 -8.70
C LEU A 529 -21.00 9.83 -7.29
N ILE A 530 -19.86 10.52 -7.23
CA ILE A 530 -19.30 11.09 -6.00
C ILE A 530 -19.30 12.61 -6.12
N PHE A 531 -19.84 13.28 -5.10
CA PHE A 531 -19.78 14.73 -4.95
C PHE A 531 -18.78 15.06 -3.84
N GLN A 532 -17.65 15.65 -4.24
CA GLN A 532 -16.58 16.08 -3.36
C GLN A 532 -16.58 17.60 -3.21
N PRO A 533 -16.67 18.16 -1.99
CA PRO A 533 -16.58 19.60 -1.80
C PRO A 533 -15.22 20.14 -2.26
N SER A 534 -15.23 21.15 -3.12
CA SER A 534 -14.04 21.66 -3.83
C SER A 534 -12.98 22.23 -2.90
N ARG A 535 -13.42 22.85 -1.80
CA ARG A 535 -12.57 23.63 -0.88
C ARG A 535 -12.40 22.98 0.48
N SER A 536 -12.95 21.79 0.70
CA SER A 536 -12.84 21.13 2.00
C SER A 536 -11.44 20.56 2.22
N ARG A 537 -11.03 20.51 3.49
CA ARG A 537 -9.91 19.68 3.94
C ARG A 537 -10.20 18.19 3.73
N TYR A 538 -9.18 17.35 3.81
CA TYR A 538 -9.31 15.91 3.87
C TYR A 538 -9.71 15.48 5.28
N GLU A 539 -10.76 14.68 5.42
CA GLU A 539 -11.23 14.19 6.72
C GLU A 539 -11.15 12.67 6.78
N SER A 540 -10.47 12.15 7.79
CA SER A 540 -10.39 10.72 8.05
C SER A 540 -11.69 10.18 8.66
N GLY A 541 -12.14 9.01 8.20
CA GLY A 541 -13.43 8.47 8.62
C GLY A 541 -14.59 9.13 7.86
N THR A 542 -15.78 9.12 8.45
CA THR A 542 -17.00 9.64 7.80
C THR A 542 -16.92 11.16 7.61
N MET A 543 -17.19 11.61 6.39
CA MET A 543 -17.26 13.03 6.04
C MET A 543 -18.66 13.34 5.51
N ASP A 544 -19.48 14.05 6.29
CA ASP A 544 -20.90 14.26 6.00
C ASP A 544 -21.16 15.05 4.71
N THR A 545 -20.20 15.89 4.31
CA THR A 545 -20.27 16.65 3.06
C THR A 545 -19.69 15.90 1.86
N LEU A 546 -19.08 14.72 2.04
CA LEU A 546 -18.63 13.88 0.93
C LEU A 546 -19.76 12.92 0.57
N LEU A 547 -20.42 13.15 -0.55
CA LEU A 547 -21.67 12.46 -0.87
C LEU A 547 -21.45 11.41 -1.96
N LYS A 548 -22.07 10.24 -1.80
CA LYS A 548 -22.19 9.22 -2.84
C LYS A 548 -23.65 9.11 -3.27
N TRP A 549 -23.89 9.17 -4.56
CA TRP A 549 -25.17 8.82 -5.16
C TRP A 549 -25.00 7.55 -5.99
N LYS A 550 -25.99 6.67 -5.95
CA LYS A 550 -26.00 5.43 -6.73
C LYS A 550 -27.22 5.39 -7.63
N PHE A 551 -27.08 4.78 -8.80
CA PHE A 551 -28.23 4.48 -9.63
C PHE A 551 -29.17 3.55 -8.85
N THR A 552 -30.45 3.90 -8.84
CA THR A 552 -31.43 3.23 -7.97
C THR A 552 -31.61 1.76 -8.33
N HIS A 553 -31.50 1.43 -9.62
CA HIS A 553 -31.54 0.06 -10.14
C HIS A 553 -30.28 -0.77 -9.85
N LEU A 554 -29.18 -0.15 -9.39
CA LEU A 554 -27.93 -0.82 -9.02
C LEU A 554 -27.78 -0.99 -7.49
N ASN A 555 -28.76 -0.56 -6.70
CA ASN A 555 -28.76 -0.81 -5.27
C ASN A 555 -29.10 -2.27 -4.98
N SER A 556 -28.18 -2.99 -4.36
CA SER A 556 -28.34 -4.39 -3.98
C SER A 556 -28.04 -4.61 -2.49
N VAL A 557 -28.59 -5.70 -1.95
CA VAL A 557 -28.29 -6.20 -0.60
C VAL A 557 -27.97 -7.68 -0.71
N ASP A 558 -26.92 -8.12 0.00
CA ASP A 558 -26.60 -9.53 0.13
C ASP A 558 -27.34 -10.13 1.32
N PHE A 559 -28.21 -11.09 1.03
CA PHE A 559 -28.99 -11.84 2.01
C PHE A 559 -28.49 -13.28 2.09
N ARG A 560 -28.75 -13.95 3.21
CA ARG A 560 -28.74 -15.42 3.26
C ARG A 560 -30.15 -15.86 2.89
N LEU A 561 -30.30 -16.69 1.87
CA LEU A 561 -31.60 -17.24 1.50
C LEU A 561 -31.82 -18.54 2.28
N LYS A 562 -32.98 -18.71 2.92
CA LYS A 562 -33.42 -20.05 3.36
C LYS A 562 -34.84 -20.34 2.91
N LEU A 563 -35.10 -21.60 2.62
CA LEU A 563 -36.44 -22.08 2.33
C LEU A 563 -37.19 -22.43 3.62
N SER A 564 -38.42 -21.93 3.72
CA SER A 564 -39.34 -22.27 4.80
C SER A 564 -39.80 -23.72 4.67
N LEU A 565 -39.59 -24.50 5.73
CA LEU A 565 -40.02 -25.90 5.83
C LEU A 565 -41.55 -26.06 5.89
N ARG A 566 -42.31 -25.00 6.23
CA ARG A 566 -43.77 -25.07 6.42
C ARG A 566 -44.57 -24.86 5.13
N ASP A 567 -44.10 -24.01 4.24
CA ASP A 567 -44.86 -23.55 3.07
C ASP A 567 -44.02 -23.39 1.79
N GLY A 568 -42.73 -23.78 1.81
CA GLY A 568 -41.85 -23.75 0.65
C GLY A 568 -41.46 -22.35 0.16
N ARG A 569 -41.77 -21.30 0.94
CA ARG A 569 -41.44 -19.92 0.58
C ARG A 569 -39.96 -19.63 0.84
N ALA A 570 -39.35 -18.83 -0.03
CA ALA A 570 -38.01 -18.31 0.21
C ALA A 570 -38.05 -17.10 1.15
N ILE A 571 -37.18 -17.13 2.14
CA ILE A 571 -37.01 -16.09 3.15
C ILE A 571 -35.58 -15.55 3.03
N LEU A 572 -35.45 -14.22 3.06
CA LEU A 572 -34.18 -13.51 2.99
C LEU A 572 -33.75 -13.03 4.38
N TYR A 573 -32.52 -13.36 4.77
CA TYR A 573 -31.94 -13.03 6.08
C TYR A 573 -30.73 -12.11 5.97
N PHE A 574 -30.55 -11.24 6.95
CA PHE A 574 -29.36 -10.38 7.13
C PHE A 574 -28.76 -10.59 8.53
N ALA A 575 -27.49 -10.23 8.71
CA ALA A 575 -26.78 -10.48 9.97
C ALA A 575 -27.18 -9.49 11.09
N MET A 576 -27.34 -9.99 12.32
CA MET A 576 -27.52 -9.21 13.55
C MET A 576 -26.54 -9.67 14.65
N ARG A 577 -26.27 -8.81 15.64
CA ARG A 577 -25.29 -9.11 16.69
C ARG A 577 -25.78 -10.09 17.76
N ASP A 578 -27.09 -10.27 17.98
CA ASP A 578 -27.60 -11.03 19.14
C ASP A 578 -28.99 -11.74 18.98
N ALA A 579 -29.50 -12.04 17.78
CA ALA A 579 -30.76 -12.83 17.64
C ALA A 579 -30.98 -13.43 16.24
N GLU A 580 -31.82 -14.47 16.19
CA GLU A 580 -32.27 -15.20 15.00
C GLU A 580 -32.82 -14.27 13.90
N ASP A 581 -32.20 -14.36 12.72
CA ASP A 581 -32.85 -14.48 11.41
C ASP A 581 -34.27 -13.89 11.31
N ILE A 582 -34.39 -12.59 10.95
CA ILE A 582 -35.67 -11.93 10.68
C ILE A 582 -36.15 -12.25 9.26
N ASP A 583 -37.37 -12.76 9.14
CA ASP A 583 -38.14 -12.81 7.89
C ASP A 583 -38.46 -11.38 7.43
N THR A 584 -37.93 -10.97 6.28
CA THR A 584 -38.43 -9.78 5.58
C THR A 584 -39.84 -10.09 5.06
N ALA A 585 -40.83 -9.98 5.96
CA ALA A 585 -42.23 -10.24 5.64
C ALA A 585 -42.65 -9.42 4.41
N GLY A 586 -42.72 -10.10 3.27
CA GLY A 586 -43.20 -9.55 2.00
C GLY A 586 -42.11 -9.34 0.96
N GLY A 587 -42.04 -10.29 0.02
CA GLY A 587 -41.67 -9.96 -1.36
C GLY A 587 -40.32 -10.47 -1.83
N PHE A 588 -39.89 -11.70 -1.55
CA PHE A 588 -38.98 -12.34 -2.50
C PHE A 588 -39.81 -12.91 -3.64
N ASP A 589 -39.55 -12.46 -4.87
CA ASP A 589 -40.27 -12.98 -6.05
C ASP A 589 -39.75 -14.40 -6.38
N PRO A 590 -40.58 -15.46 -6.29
CA PRO A 590 -40.16 -16.83 -6.51
C PRO A 590 -39.89 -17.19 -7.98
N ASP A 591 -40.16 -16.29 -8.94
CA ASP A 591 -39.80 -16.45 -10.35
C ASP A 591 -38.29 -16.20 -10.57
N VAL A 592 -37.51 -17.16 -10.08
CA VAL A 592 -36.08 -16.99 -9.79
C VAL A 592 -35.20 -17.09 -11.04
N ALA A 593 -34.36 -16.04 -11.15
CA ALA A 593 -33.15 -15.87 -11.93
C ALA A 593 -33.29 -15.90 -13.46
N PRO A 594 -32.85 -14.82 -14.17
CA PRO A 594 -32.75 -14.82 -15.64
C PRO A 594 -31.91 -15.97 -16.22
N ASP A 595 -31.08 -16.61 -15.39
CA ASP A 595 -30.14 -17.68 -15.73
C ASP A 595 -30.71 -19.12 -15.55
N GLY A 596 -31.96 -19.25 -15.07
CA GLY A 596 -32.64 -20.55 -14.88
C GLY A 596 -32.29 -21.30 -13.60
N THR A 597 -31.65 -20.66 -12.62
CA THR A 597 -31.33 -21.26 -11.32
C THR A 597 -32.59 -21.63 -10.53
N LYS A 598 -32.68 -22.86 -10.01
CA LYS A 598 -33.83 -23.28 -9.18
C LYS A 598 -33.69 -22.75 -7.76
N LEU A 599 -34.80 -22.34 -7.18
CA LEU A 599 -34.85 -21.80 -5.82
C LEU A 599 -34.30 -22.77 -4.75
N ALA A 600 -34.50 -24.08 -4.93
CA ALA A 600 -33.96 -25.12 -4.06
C ALA A 600 -32.41 -25.11 -4.01
N ASP A 601 -31.75 -24.74 -5.12
CA ASP A 601 -30.30 -24.71 -5.20
C ASP A 601 -29.69 -23.49 -4.50
N LEU A 602 -30.53 -22.53 -4.08
CA LEU A 602 -30.12 -21.30 -3.39
C LEU A 602 -30.24 -21.40 -1.86
N ASP A 603 -30.84 -22.48 -1.34
CA ASP A 603 -31.06 -22.65 0.10
C ASP A 603 -29.73 -22.65 0.88
N GLY A 604 -29.68 -21.85 1.95
CA GLY A 604 -28.51 -21.64 2.80
C GLY A 604 -27.42 -20.74 2.20
N LYS A 605 -27.49 -20.38 0.91
CA LYS A 605 -26.47 -19.57 0.24
C LYS A 605 -26.63 -18.08 0.50
N ILE A 606 -25.52 -17.35 0.37
CA ILE A 606 -25.57 -15.89 0.30
C ILE A 606 -25.91 -15.48 -1.13
N VAL A 607 -26.97 -14.70 -1.30
CA VAL A 607 -27.49 -14.21 -2.57
C VAL A 607 -27.55 -12.70 -2.59
N GLU A 608 -27.16 -12.10 -3.71
CA GLU A 608 -27.31 -10.67 -3.94
C GLU A 608 -28.69 -10.40 -4.55
N CYS A 609 -29.44 -9.45 -4.01
CA CYS A 609 -30.77 -9.09 -4.48
C CYS A 609 -30.90 -7.58 -4.69
N THR A 610 -31.71 -7.17 -5.67
CA THR A 610 -32.13 -5.77 -5.91
C THR A 610 -33.62 -5.61 -5.64
N TRP A 611 -34.08 -4.39 -5.35
CA TRP A 611 -35.49 -4.13 -5.09
C TRP A 611 -36.22 -3.70 -6.36
N ASP A 612 -37.16 -4.53 -6.82
CA ASP A 612 -38.10 -4.21 -7.89
C ASP A 612 -39.37 -3.60 -7.29
N LYS A 613 -39.54 -2.28 -7.47
CA LYS A 613 -40.74 -1.54 -7.01
C LYS A 613 -42.04 -1.97 -7.69
N ARG A 614 -41.96 -2.61 -8.86
CA ARG A 614 -43.13 -3.03 -9.64
C ARG A 614 -43.44 -4.51 -9.45
N GLY A 615 -42.52 -5.26 -8.83
CA GLY A 615 -42.65 -6.68 -8.52
C GLY A 615 -43.52 -6.97 -7.30
N GLY A 616 -43.68 -8.26 -7.02
CA GLY A 616 -44.42 -8.75 -5.86
C GLY A 616 -45.94 -8.69 -6.00
N VAL A 617 -46.64 -9.26 -5.00
CA VAL A 617 -48.10 -9.31 -4.97
C VAL A 617 -48.65 -7.89 -4.87
N ALA A 618 -49.62 -7.57 -5.73
CA ALA A 618 -50.28 -6.26 -5.81
C ALA A 618 -49.33 -5.06 -6.10
N LYS A 619 -48.15 -5.30 -6.68
CA LYS A 619 -47.14 -4.25 -6.97
C LYS A 619 -46.66 -3.50 -5.72
N ALA A 620 -46.63 -4.19 -4.58
CA ALA A 620 -46.11 -3.62 -3.33
C ALA A 620 -44.57 -3.52 -3.31
N GLY A 621 -43.89 -4.08 -4.32
CA GLY A 621 -42.44 -4.19 -4.40
C GLY A 621 -41.93 -5.53 -3.92
N ALA A 622 -40.83 -6.00 -4.51
CA ALA A 622 -40.20 -7.27 -4.17
C ALA A 622 -38.68 -7.24 -4.37
N TRP A 623 -37.95 -7.94 -3.52
CA TRP A 623 -36.56 -8.35 -3.76
C TRP A 623 -36.49 -9.36 -4.90
N LYS A 624 -35.61 -9.06 -5.85
CA LYS A 624 -35.30 -9.88 -7.02
C LYS A 624 -33.86 -10.38 -6.94
N TYR A 625 -33.68 -11.67 -7.16
CA TYR A 625 -32.37 -12.32 -7.20
C TYR A 625 -31.50 -11.78 -8.36
N LEU A 626 -30.22 -11.53 -8.05
CA LEU A 626 -29.19 -11.19 -9.04
C LEU A 626 -28.20 -12.34 -9.22
N ARG A 627 -27.54 -12.81 -8.15
CA ARG A 627 -26.51 -13.86 -8.20
C ARG A 627 -26.23 -14.49 -6.83
N VAL A 628 -25.55 -15.64 -6.81
CA VAL A 628 -24.91 -16.21 -5.60
C VAL A 628 -23.58 -15.49 -5.31
N ARG A 629 -23.33 -15.17 -4.04
CA ARG A 629 -22.09 -14.57 -3.53
C ARG A 629 -21.19 -15.61 -2.88
N THR A 630 -20.45 -16.36 -3.71
CA THR A 630 -19.50 -17.37 -3.22
C THR A 630 -18.26 -16.78 -2.54
N ASP A 631 -18.05 -15.47 -2.70
CA ASP A 631 -17.00 -14.68 -2.05
C ASP A 631 -17.33 -14.27 -0.60
N LYS A 632 -18.51 -14.64 -0.09
CA LYS A 632 -19.02 -14.20 1.21
C LYS A 632 -19.39 -15.34 2.13
N ASP A 633 -18.86 -15.29 3.35
CA ASP A 633 -19.21 -16.23 4.42
C ASP A 633 -20.45 -15.79 5.23
N ALA A 634 -20.86 -14.51 5.10
CA ALA A 634 -21.97 -13.92 5.83
C ALA A 634 -22.77 -12.91 4.99
N PRO A 635 -24.09 -12.77 5.23
CA PRO A 635 -24.91 -11.74 4.59
C PRO A 635 -24.56 -10.34 5.13
N ASN A 636 -25.12 -9.29 4.52
CA ASN A 636 -24.97 -7.94 5.04
C ASN A 636 -25.57 -7.80 6.44
N PHE A 637 -24.99 -6.92 7.27
CA PHE A 637 -25.56 -6.59 8.58
C PHE A 637 -26.82 -5.74 8.45
N VAL A 638 -27.73 -5.84 9.42
CA VAL A 638 -29.00 -5.07 9.47
C VAL A 638 -28.83 -3.57 9.26
N THR A 639 -27.71 -3.00 9.71
CA THR A 639 -27.40 -1.58 9.49
C THR A 639 -27.19 -1.28 8.02
N VAL A 640 -26.44 -2.12 7.30
CA VAL A 640 -26.22 -2.01 5.85
C VAL A 640 -27.55 -2.17 5.10
N TYR A 641 -28.35 -3.18 5.44
CA TYR A 641 -29.68 -3.37 4.87
C TYR A 641 -30.56 -2.13 5.04
N ARG A 642 -30.66 -1.57 6.26
CA ARG A 642 -31.47 -0.37 6.53
C ARG A 642 -31.00 0.84 5.72
N HIS A 643 -29.68 1.06 5.62
CA HIS A 643 -29.13 2.16 4.82
C HIS A 643 -29.40 1.98 3.32
N THR A 644 -29.24 0.77 2.78
CA THR A 644 -29.53 0.49 1.37
C THR A 644 -31.02 0.61 1.07
N LEU A 645 -31.88 0.08 1.94
CA LEU A 645 -33.33 0.20 1.80
C LEU A 645 -33.78 1.66 1.85
N ALA A 646 -33.25 2.46 2.78
CA ALA A 646 -33.53 3.90 2.82
C ALA A 646 -33.16 4.57 1.49
N SER A 647 -31.99 4.25 0.92
CA SER A 647 -31.57 4.78 -0.39
C SER A 647 -32.48 4.32 -1.55
N ILE A 648 -32.96 3.08 -1.53
CA ILE A 648 -33.91 2.52 -2.51
C ILE A 648 -35.27 3.22 -2.42
N LEU A 649 -35.72 3.49 -1.20
CA LEU A 649 -37.01 4.15 -0.94
C LEU A 649 -36.95 5.63 -1.31
N ASP A 650 -35.84 6.31 -1.02
CA ASP A 650 -35.61 7.71 -1.40
C ASP A 650 -35.61 7.91 -2.92
N ASP A 651 -35.06 6.94 -3.67
CA ASP A 651 -35.16 6.81 -5.13
C ASP A 651 -34.86 8.10 -5.90
N ILE A 652 -33.76 8.74 -5.53
CA ILE A 652 -33.27 9.90 -6.28
C ILE A 652 -32.83 9.41 -7.65
N THR A 653 -33.66 9.62 -8.65
CA THR A 653 -33.39 9.20 -10.03
C THR A 653 -32.31 10.05 -10.69
N ASP A 654 -31.77 9.57 -11.81
CA ASP A 654 -30.83 10.31 -12.64
C ASP A 654 -31.43 11.64 -13.15
N ALA A 655 -32.71 11.62 -13.55
CA ALA A 655 -33.44 12.82 -13.96
C ALA A 655 -33.60 13.82 -12.80
N GLU A 656 -33.91 13.34 -11.59
CA GLU A 656 -34.06 14.19 -10.42
C GLU A 656 -32.76 14.86 -10.01
N ILE A 657 -31.65 14.12 -9.95
CA ILE A 657 -30.35 14.70 -9.56
C ILE A 657 -29.87 15.72 -10.60
N ILE A 658 -30.07 15.44 -11.90
CA ILE A 658 -29.76 16.39 -12.98
C ILE A 658 -30.58 17.66 -12.83
N SER A 659 -31.91 17.52 -12.62
CA SER A 659 -32.81 18.66 -12.45
C SER A 659 -32.44 19.50 -11.23
N TYR A 660 -32.15 18.84 -10.10
CA TYR A 660 -31.75 19.49 -8.86
C TYR A 660 -30.45 20.30 -9.03
N VAL A 661 -29.41 19.68 -9.58
CA VAL A 661 -28.12 20.35 -9.83
C VAL A 661 -28.31 21.51 -10.82
N GLY A 662 -29.10 21.34 -11.87
CA GLY A 662 -29.46 22.42 -12.79
C GLY A 662 -30.13 23.61 -12.09
N GLY A 663 -31.03 23.34 -11.16
CA GLY A 663 -31.67 24.35 -10.32
C GLY A 663 -30.70 25.08 -9.39
N VAL A 664 -29.75 24.38 -8.78
CA VAL A 664 -28.68 24.97 -7.95
C VAL A 664 -27.82 25.93 -8.78
N LEU A 665 -27.40 25.50 -9.98
CA LEU A 665 -26.56 26.32 -10.87
C LEU A 665 -27.30 27.58 -11.36
N ALA A 666 -28.59 27.47 -11.69
CA ALA A 666 -29.41 28.60 -12.11
C ALA A 666 -29.56 29.64 -10.99
N LYS A 667 -29.77 29.20 -9.74
CA LYS A 667 -29.84 30.08 -8.56
C LYS A 667 -28.51 30.81 -8.30
N GLY A 668 -27.39 30.09 -8.42
CA GLY A 668 -26.05 30.67 -8.28
C GLY A 668 -25.73 31.75 -9.34
N ALA A 669 -26.17 31.55 -10.59
CA ALA A 669 -26.00 32.53 -11.67
C ALA A 669 -26.89 33.78 -11.50
N GLY A 670 -28.07 33.65 -10.90
CA GLY A 670 -29.01 34.75 -10.69
C GLY A 670 -28.63 35.74 -9.59
N GLY A 671 -27.82 35.33 -8.61
CA GLY A 671 -27.42 36.16 -7.46
C GLY A 671 -26.38 37.25 -7.76
N ASN A 672 -25.76 37.25 -8.95
CA ASN A 672 -24.70 38.18 -9.33
C ASN A 672 -25.18 39.37 -10.20
N ARG A 673 -26.49 39.61 -10.32
CA ARG A 673 -27.02 40.83 -10.93
C ARG A 673 -27.41 41.83 -9.84
N ALA A 674 -26.43 42.64 -9.41
CA ALA A 674 -26.75 43.90 -8.73
C ALA A 674 -27.53 44.83 -9.68
N PRO A 675 -28.49 45.63 -9.20
CA PRO A 675 -29.23 46.57 -10.05
C PRO A 675 -28.27 47.66 -10.52
N ARG A 676 -28.16 47.87 -11.84
CA ARG A 676 -27.50 49.07 -12.38
C ARG A 676 -28.38 50.28 -12.07
N GLU A 677 -28.02 51.04 -11.04
CA GLU A 677 -28.49 52.42 -10.89
C GLU A 677 -28.02 53.26 -12.08
N GLY A 678 -28.97 53.98 -12.67
CA GLY A 678 -28.74 54.82 -13.83
C GLY A 678 -27.91 56.05 -13.47
N ALA A 679 -26.92 56.37 -14.32
CA ALA A 679 -26.30 57.67 -14.33
C ALA A 679 -26.32 58.23 -15.77
N ARG A 680 -26.82 59.47 -15.81
CA ARG A 680 -27.14 60.30 -16.97
C ARG A 680 -25.92 60.59 -17.84
N ARG A 681 -26.19 60.81 -19.12
CA ARG A 681 -25.31 61.50 -20.07
C ARG A 681 -25.05 62.94 -19.60
N SER A 682 -23.79 63.36 -19.66
CA SER A 682 -23.44 64.76 -19.93
C SER A 682 -22.10 64.83 -20.68
N SER A 683 -22.11 65.67 -21.70
CA SER A 683 -21.12 65.94 -22.73
C SER A 683 -20.08 67.01 -22.34
N GLY A 684 -18.97 67.05 -23.09
CA GLY A 684 -17.96 68.13 -23.14
C GLY A 684 -16.63 67.69 -22.52
N GLY A 685 -15.44 67.91 -23.08
CA GLY A 685 -14.99 68.77 -24.17
C GLY A 685 -13.57 69.27 -23.82
N ASP A 686 -12.63 69.03 -24.74
CA ASP A 686 -11.39 69.78 -25.00
C ASP A 686 -10.10 69.71 -24.13
N THR A 687 -9.03 69.35 -24.87
CA THR A 687 -7.66 69.94 -24.96
C THR A 687 -6.58 69.75 -23.87
N ALA A 688 -5.60 68.91 -24.24
CA ALA A 688 -4.18 69.20 -24.53
C ALA A 688 -3.14 69.64 -23.45
N VAL A 689 -1.93 69.08 -23.66
CA VAL A 689 -0.57 69.44 -23.17
C VAL A 689 -0.25 68.96 -21.74
N GLY A 690 0.85 68.26 -21.42
CA GLY A 690 2.05 67.82 -22.12
C GLY A 690 3.11 67.41 -21.06
N GLY A 691 4.05 66.54 -21.42
CA GLY A 691 5.37 66.45 -20.77
C GLY A 691 5.66 65.24 -19.85
N GLY A 692 6.56 64.38 -20.32
CA GLY A 692 7.81 64.10 -19.58
C GLY A 692 7.87 62.91 -18.61
N ASP A 693 8.47 61.83 -19.12
CA ASP A 693 9.51 61.00 -18.49
C ASP A 693 9.22 59.92 -17.42
N THR A 694 9.36 58.68 -17.91
CA THR A 694 10.17 57.55 -17.39
C THR A 694 9.92 56.99 -15.99
N ALA A 695 9.36 55.78 -15.93
CA ALA A 695 9.92 54.63 -15.20
C ALA A 695 9.11 53.35 -15.51
N GLY A 696 9.79 52.29 -15.95
CA GLY A 696 9.18 51.03 -16.36
C GLY A 696 8.61 50.23 -15.20
N GLY A 697 7.32 49.90 -15.29
CA GLY A 697 6.65 48.88 -14.51
C GLY A 697 6.34 47.67 -15.41
N TYR A 698 6.78 46.49 -15.00
CA TYR A 698 6.42 45.21 -15.62
C TYR A 698 4.94 44.93 -15.36
N GLU A 699 4.11 45.05 -16.39
CA GLU A 699 2.74 44.53 -16.39
C GLU A 699 2.75 43.00 -16.51
N SER A 700 2.14 42.36 -15.52
CA SER A 700 1.71 40.97 -15.56
C SER A 700 0.43 40.89 -16.40
N THR A 701 0.54 40.49 -17.65
CA THR A 701 -0.60 40.11 -18.48
C THR A 701 -0.85 38.61 -18.35
N ALA A 702 -1.81 38.26 -17.50
CA ALA A 702 -2.44 36.94 -17.53
C ALA A 702 -3.43 36.89 -18.70
N PRO A 703 -3.30 35.99 -19.68
CA PRO A 703 -4.36 35.80 -20.66
C PRO A 703 -5.48 34.96 -20.03
N ALA A 704 -6.70 35.51 -20.13
CA ALA A 704 -7.94 34.83 -19.81
C ALA A 704 -8.09 33.57 -20.69
N ALA A 705 -8.16 32.40 -20.06
CA ALA A 705 -8.48 31.16 -20.73
C ALA A 705 -9.99 31.05 -20.92
N HIS A 706 -10.44 31.37 -22.14
CA HIS A 706 -11.69 30.87 -22.68
C HIS A 706 -11.61 29.33 -22.74
N VAL A 707 -12.43 28.64 -21.95
CA VAL A 707 -12.64 27.20 -22.08
C VAL A 707 -13.75 26.99 -23.11
N SER A 708 -13.37 26.85 -24.38
CA SER A 708 -14.22 26.22 -25.38
C SER A 708 -14.11 24.71 -25.23
N GLY A 709 -15.26 24.04 -25.20
CA GLY A 709 -15.35 22.60 -25.27
C GLY A 709 -14.75 22.11 -26.58
N ALA A 710 -13.63 21.41 -26.49
CA ALA A 710 -13.08 20.59 -27.56
C ALA A 710 -12.50 19.34 -26.90
N GLU A 711 -12.97 18.20 -27.38
CA GLU A 711 -12.51 16.86 -27.05
C GLU A 711 -10.97 16.81 -27.04
N ARG A 712 -10.38 16.78 -25.85
CA ARG A 712 -9.03 16.24 -25.68
C ARG A 712 -9.17 14.74 -25.48
N GLN A 713 -9.26 14.00 -26.59
CA GLN A 713 -8.64 12.69 -26.64
C GLN A 713 -7.15 12.92 -26.36
N GLN A 714 -6.71 12.64 -25.14
CA GLN A 714 -5.29 12.41 -24.90
C GLN A 714 -4.88 11.21 -25.78
N PRO A 715 -3.69 11.25 -26.42
CA PRO A 715 -3.24 10.13 -27.21
C PRO A 715 -3.17 8.91 -26.31
N VAL A 716 -3.92 7.90 -26.72
CA VAL A 716 -3.78 6.53 -26.29
C VAL A 716 -2.32 6.13 -26.55
N ILE A 717 -1.49 6.13 -25.50
CA ILE A 717 -0.20 5.45 -25.50
C ILE A 717 -0.52 3.96 -25.29
N ASP A 718 -1.11 3.31 -26.29
CA ASP A 718 -1.25 1.85 -26.32
C ASP A 718 -0.29 1.19 -27.34
N ASP A 719 0.64 1.95 -27.94
CA ASP A 719 1.65 1.42 -28.88
C ASP A 719 3.10 1.79 -28.51
N ILE A 720 3.49 1.68 -27.22
CA ILE A 720 4.89 1.46 -26.82
C ILE A 720 4.96 0.43 -25.69
#